data_AF-A0A3C0CL15-F1
#
_entry.id   AF-A0A3C0CL15-F1
#
_cell.length_a   1.000
_cell.length_b   1.000
_cell.length_c   1.000
_cell.angle_alpha   90.00
_cell.angle_beta   90.00
_cell.angle_gamma   90.00
#
_symmetry.space_group_name_H-M   'P 1'
#
loop_
_entity.id
_entity.type
_entity.pdbx_description
1 polymer ?
#
loop_
_entity_poly.entity_id
_entity_poly.type
_entity_poly.pdbx_seq_one_letter_code
_entity_poly.pdbx_strand_id
1 'polypeptide(L)'
;MKKKIVWNRKTWIRLALLAAGICFFAFLFWLNQVDKPELVTSEGRTFERAQVVKVLQDNIQENGRRYGEQKVVLHMLTGPHRGEELEATSSAGYLFGAGCTPGMRVIAIQSVSGDITVTSVFSADRELAVYGLLAVFGLCICLIGRRQGVKACVGLVFTFICLIFMYLPLVFRGFSPFWAAVLVCVATTFVTLYLVGGPNKKTACAIAGTIAGVVIAGAVATIFGQAAGISGYNVSNIEDLLFLEDSTPLRVGGLLFSGLLISSLGAVMDVAMSIASTVEEVHLRRPELGRRELFESGMHVGRDTMGTMSNTLILAFAGGSLGVLVTYYAYQLPYLQIINSYGVGIEIMQGISGSMGIILTVPIVSAASATWMAPARAAEGAKPLPLPRRIERAVSPAAGFLKKYWKLLAAPICIAVLVLCAGKLYRVFSAYAQGGREYEAVRSSVETPQPGAAALSDAAAPTAEEKFRFDFGRLAAQNPDAVGWLRLPGTALSYPVVQGKDNSYYLTHTFSRRENKVGAVFLDSRIRQGLSAPNCVVYGHNMNDGSMFASVWEFRNKSYFQAHPVIELYSKSGEKVCPVFSAHEVKPDGDAYRLSFSGSKAYGAYLKQMKKDSLYDTGVDVAASDRVLTLSTCVRDGRDVRFLVHAKIPG
;
A
#
# COMPACT_ATOMS: atom_id res chain seq x y z
N MET A 1 -6.49 -58.69 46.14
CA MET A 1 -7.45 -58.45 45.03
C MET A 1 -7.10 -57.14 44.31
N LYS A 2 -6.45 -57.18 43.14
CA LYS A 2 -6.24 -55.99 42.29
C LYS A 2 -7.51 -55.75 41.48
N LYS A 3 -8.27 -54.67 41.78
CA LYS A 3 -9.37 -54.21 40.93
C LYS A 3 -8.77 -53.87 39.55
N LYS A 4 -9.00 -54.71 38.54
CA LYS A 4 -8.71 -54.37 37.15
C LYS A 4 -9.58 -53.17 36.79
N ILE A 5 -8.96 -52.00 36.65
CA ILE A 5 -9.61 -50.79 36.14
C ILE A 5 -9.95 -51.09 34.68
N VAL A 6 -11.22 -51.34 34.38
CA VAL A 6 -11.68 -51.55 33.01
C VAL A 6 -11.94 -50.18 32.38
N TRP A 7 -10.99 -49.72 31.58
CA TRP A 7 -11.09 -48.44 30.88
C TRP A 7 -12.07 -48.54 29.71
N ASN A 8 -13.15 -47.76 29.76
CA ASN A 8 -14.16 -47.69 28.68
C ASN A 8 -13.58 -47.00 27.43
N ARG A 9 -14.10 -47.31 26.23
CA ARG A 9 -13.73 -46.72 24.93
C ARG A 9 -13.72 -45.19 24.95
N LYS A 10 -14.68 -44.55 25.66
CA LYS A 10 -14.71 -43.09 25.84
C LYS A 10 -13.51 -42.56 26.62
N THR A 11 -13.02 -43.32 27.59
CA THR A 11 -11.86 -42.96 28.41
C THR A 11 -10.57 -43.10 27.61
N TRP A 12 -10.45 -44.12 26.76
CA TRP A 12 -9.35 -44.27 25.79
C TRP A 12 -9.31 -43.13 24.75
N ILE A 13 -10.47 -42.71 24.22
CA ILE A 13 -10.54 -41.57 23.30
C ILE A 13 -10.09 -40.26 23.97
N ARG A 14 -10.51 -40.03 25.22
CA ARG A 14 -10.07 -38.85 26.00
C ARG A 14 -8.56 -38.88 26.29
N LEU A 15 -8.02 -40.04 26.65
CA LEU A 15 -6.58 -40.23 26.84
C LEU A 15 -5.79 -40.00 25.55
N ALA A 16 -6.27 -40.50 24.41
CA ALA A 16 -5.63 -40.29 23.11
C ALA A 16 -5.62 -38.81 22.70
N LEU A 17 -6.73 -38.09 22.90
CA LEU A 17 -6.80 -36.64 22.65
C LEU A 17 -5.87 -35.85 23.58
N LEU A 18 -5.78 -36.24 24.86
CA LEU A 18 -4.91 -35.60 25.83
C LEU A 18 -3.43 -35.86 25.50
N ALA A 19 -3.07 -37.09 25.12
CA ALA A 19 -1.73 -37.43 24.63
C ALA A 19 -1.38 -36.66 23.35
N ALA A 20 -2.30 -36.57 22.38
CA ALA A 20 -2.10 -35.79 21.16
C ALA A 20 -1.89 -34.30 21.47
N GLY A 21 -2.64 -33.74 22.43
CA GLY A 21 -2.44 -32.38 22.92
C GLY A 21 -1.06 -32.17 23.55
N ILE A 22 -0.62 -33.07 24.42
CA ILE A 22 0.72 -33.02 25.04
C ILE A 22 1.81 -33.11 23.96
N CYS A 23 1.69 -34.04 23.02
CA CYS A 23 2.63 -34.18 21.90
C CYS A 23 2.65 -32.91 21.04
N PHE A 24 1.50 -32.28 20.80
CA PHE A 24 1.42 -31.03 20.05
C PHE A 24 2.11 -29.88 20.81
N PHE A 25 1.90 -29.76 22.12
CA PHE A 25 2.62 -28.75 22.93
C PHE A 25 4.12 -29.01 23.00
N ALA A 26 4.55 -30.27 23.12
CA ALA A 26 5.96 -30.64 23.07
C ALA A 26 6.57 -30.31 21.70
N PHE A 27 5.83 -30.56 20.61
CA PHE A 27 6.21 -30.17 19.26
C PHE A 27 6.34 -28.65 19.13
N LEU A 28 5.38 -27.86 19.61
CA LEU A 28 5.47 -26.39 19.61
C LEU A 28 6.66 -25.89 20.42
N PHE A 29 6.92 -26.50 21.58
CA PHE A 29 8.07 -26.14 22.42
C PHE A 29 9.40 -26.42 21.70
N TRP A 30 9.55 -27.61 21.12
CA TRP A 30 10.72 -27.97 20.31
C TRP A 30 10.88 -27.04 19.11
N LEU A 31 9.77 -26.75 18.41
CA LEU A 31 9.76 -25.84 17.29
C LEU A 31 10.08 -24.41 17.71
N ASN A 32 9.82 -23.97 18.93
CA ASN A 32 10.18 -22.63 19.36
C ASN A 32 11.68 -22.46 19.68
N GLN A 33 12.45 -23.55 19.76
CA GLN A 33 13.91 -23.51 19.93
C GLN A 33 14.58 -23.10 18.61
N VAL A 34 14.47 -21.82 18.27
CA VAL A 34 15.11 -21.18 17.11
C VAL A 34 16.06 -20.13 17.63
N ASP A 35 17.31 -20.20 17.20
CA ASP A 35 18.29 -19.14 17.43
C ASP A 35 17.87 -17.92 16.62
N LYS A 36 17.42 -16.88 17.32
CA LYS A 36 17.10 -15.59 16.71
C LYS A 36 18.40 -14.78 16.70
N PRO A 37 18.88 -14.31 15.54
CA PRO A 37 20.08 -13.49 15.51
C PRO A 37 19.85 -12.23 16.36
N GLU A 38 20.84 -11.87 17.15
CA GLU A 38 20.85 -10.60 17.88
C GLU A 38 20.95 -9.48 16.84
N LEU A 39 19.89 -8.68 16.72
CA LEU A 39 19.93 -7.50 15.88
C LEU A 39 20.79 -6.46 16.62
N VAL A 40 21.76 -5.87 15.92
CA VAL A 40 22.68 -4.82 16.45
C VAL A 40 21.92 -3.65 17.12
N THR A 41 20.65 -3.46 16.76
CA THR A 41 19.76 -2.43 17.32
C THR A 41 19.13 -2.79 18.67
N SER A 42 19.28 -4.01 19.15
CA SER A 42 18.71 -4.52 20.42
C SER A 42 19.75 -4.79 21.51
N GLU A 43 21.03 -4.86 21.15
CA GLU A 43 22.11 -5.14 22.10
C GLU A 43 22.21 -3.99 23.13
N GLY A 44 22.19 -4.35 24.41
CA GLY A 44 22.23 -3.37 25.52
C GLY A 44 20.95 -2.54 25.72
N ARG A 45 19.83 -2.88 25.05
CA ARG A 45 18.54 -2.18 25.22
C ARG A 45 17.53 -2.98 26.05
N THR A 46 16.94 -2.34 27.06
CA THR A 46 15.84 -2.91 27.85
C THR A 46 14.60 -2.02 27.73
N PHE A 47 13.42 -2.64 27.79
CA PHE A 47 12.12 -1.95 27.73
C PHE A 47 11.40 -2.13 29.06
N GLU A 48 11.17 -1.03 29.76
CA GLU A 48 10.73 -1.05 31.15
C GLU A 48 9.51 -0.16 31.37
N ARG A 49 8.65 -0.55 32.31
CA ARG A 49 7.51 0.27 32.70
C ARG A 49 7.99 1.43 33.55
N ALA A 50 7.49 2.62 33.27
CA ALA A 50 7.77 3.81 34.05
C ALA A 50 6.55 4.73 34.17
N GLN A 51 6.59 5.65 35.12
CA GLN A 51 5.59 6.68 35.31
C GLN A 51 6.22 8.07 35.22
N VAL A 52 5.62 8.96 34.45
CA VAL A 52 6.07 10.36 34.35
C VAL A 52 5.78 11.06 35.68
N VAL A 53 6.82 11.49 36.38
CA VAL A 53 6.69 12.24 37.64
C VAL A 53 6.46 13.71 37.34
N LYS A 54 7.32 14.29 36.49
CA LYS A 54 7.26 15.69 36.09
C LYS A 54 7.79 15.90 34.68
N VAL A 55 7.32 16.96 34.05
CA VAL A 55 7.84 17.47 32.78
C VAL A 55 8.82 18.59 33.12
N LEU A 56 10.10 18.39 32.81
CA LEU A 56 11.15 19.41 33.03
C LEU A 56 11.11 20.47 31.94
N GLN A 57 10.94 20.05 30.70
CA GLN A 57 10.88 20.92 29.55
C GLN A 57 9.82 20.41 28.60
N ASP A 58 8.79 21.23 28.35
CA ASP A 58 7.78 20.95 27.35
C ASP A 58 8.25 21.40 25.96
N ASN A 59 7.70 20.78 24.92
CA ASN A 59 8.08 20.97 23.53
C ASN A 59 6.90 21.41 22.64
N ILE A 60 5.87 21.96 23.28
CA ILE A 60 4.73 22.60 22.62
C ILE A 60 5.16 23.98 22.08
N GLN A 61 4.91 24.23 20.81
CA GLN A 61 5.05 25.54 20.18
C GLN A 61 3.76 26.38 20.30
N GLU A 62 3.85 27.68 19.99
CA GLU A 62 2.71 28.62 20.01
C GLU A 62 1.52 28.18 19.15
N ASN A 63 1.77 27.37 18.10
CA ASN A 63 0.72 26.79 17.25
C ASN A 63 -0.01 25.59 17.89
N GLY A 64 0.29 25.27 19.16
CA GLY A 64 -0.30 24.16 19.92
C GLY A 64 0.23 22.78 19.53
N ARG A 65 1.22 22.68 18.64
CA ARG A 65 1.83 21.40 18.22
C ARG A 65 3.16 21.17 18.91
N ARG A 66 3.48 19.89 19.12
CA ARG A 66 4.76 19.46 19.72
C ARG A 66 5.83 19.26 18.63
N TYR A 67 7.04 19.75 18.86
CA TYR A 67 8.19 19.54 17.98
C TYR A 67 9.44 19.16 18.78
N GLY A 68 10.35 18.38 18.20
CA GLY A 68 11.59 17.98 18.88
C GLY A 68 11.34 17.05 20.07
N GLU A 69 12.01 17.27 21.20
CA GLU A 69 11.97 16.39 22.36
C GLU A 69 11.50 17.09 23.62
N GLN A 70 10.72 16.38 24.42
CA GLN A 70 10.33 16.74 25.77
C GLN A 70 11.32 16.14 26.77
N LYS A 71 11.72 16.89 27.80
CA LYS A 71 12.50 16.33 28.93
C LYS A 71 11.57 16.02 30.09
N VAL A 72 11.60 14.80 30.57
CA VAL A 72 10.72 14.28 31.63
C VAL A 72 11.53 13.57 32.70
N VAL A 73 11.00 13.51 33.91
CA VAL A 73 11.50 12.59 34.94
C VAL A 73 10.56 11.39 35.00
N LEU A 74 11.15 10.21 34.89
CA LEU A 74 10.46 8.93 34.93
C LEU A 74 10.77 8.22 36.24
N HIS A 75 9.74 7.79 36.95
CA HIS A 75 9.86 6.83 38.04
C HIS A 75 9.77 5.41 37.46
N MET A 76 10.83 4.64 37.57
CA MET A 76 10.94 3.30 36.98
C MET A 76 10.17 2.27 37.82
N LEU A 77 9.24 1.55 37.20
CA LEU A 77 8.39 0.55 37.87
C LEU A 77 8.93 -0.88 37.75
N THR A 78 9.70 -1.14 36.69
CA THR A 78 10.35 -2.43 36.41
C THR A 78 11.80 -2.21 35.96
N GLY A 79 12.56 -3.30 35.85
CA GLY A 79 13.93 -3.27 35.33
C GLY A 79 15.02 -3.04 36.38
N PRO A 80 16.27 -2.87 35.92
CA PRO A 80 17.44 -2.71 36.79
C PRO A 80 17.36 -1.50 37.72
N HIS A 81 16.74 -0.41 37.25
CA HIS A 81 16.59 0.86 37.96
C HIS A 81 15.25 1.00 38.69
N ARG A 82 14.57 -0.11 39.01
CA ARG A 82 13.24 -0.08 39.63
C ARG A 82 13.23 0.72 40.94
N GLY A 83 12.32 1.69 41.03
CA GLY A 83 12.17 2.59 42.17
C GLY A 83 12.96 3.89 42.05
N GLU A 84 13.86 3.99 41.07
CA GLU A 84 14.65 5.20 40.83
C GLU A 84 13.89 6.20 39.94
N GLU A 85 14.21 7.48 40.11
CA GLU A 85 13.78 8.55 39.22
C GLU A 85 14.91 8.91 38.26
N LEU A 86 14.67 8.76 36.96
CA LEU A 86 15.64 9.02 35.90
C LEU A 86 15.13 10.12 34.98
N GLU A 87 16.03 11.02 34.56
CA GLU A 87 15.73 11.93 33.47
C GLU A 87 15.70 11.18 32.14
N ALA A 88 14.69 11.47 31.34
CA ALA A 88 14.50 10.87 30.03
C ALA A 88 14.01 11.89 29.01
N THR A 89 14.29 11.62 27.74
CA THR A 89 13.74 12.38 26.62
C THR A 89 12.57 11.65 25.97
N SER A 90 11.57 12.40 25.51
CA SER A 90 10.44 11.86 24.74
C SER A 90 10.29 12.63 23.44
N SER A 91 10.49 11.94 22.31
CA SER A 91 10.37 12.55 20.99
C SER A 91 8.91 12.89 20.64
N ALA A 92 8.69 14.00 19.93
CA ALA A 92 7.40 14.40 19.36
C ALA A 92 7.03 13.59 18.11
N GLY A 93 7.11 12.26 18.19
CA GLY A 93 6.72 11.35 17.12
C GLY A 93 5.30 10.83 17.27
N TYR A 94 4.66 10.50 16.14
CA TYR A 94 3.37 9.80 16.14
C TYR A 94 3.52 8.27 16.26
N LEU A 95 4.68 7.73 15.86
CA LEU A 95 5.02 6.30 15.94
C LEU A 95 5.83 5.96 17.19
N PHE A 96 6.76 6.84 17.59
CA PHE A 96 7.64 6.67 18.74
C PHE A 96 7.63 7.94 19.61
N GLY A 97 7.79 7.75 20.92
CA GLY A 97 7.62 8.79 21.93
C GLY A 97 6.19 8.96 22.41
N ALA A 98 5.98 9.94 23.27
CA ALA A 98 4.67 10.34 23.78
C ALA A 98 4.68 11.80 24.26
N GLY A 99 3.59 12.53 24.05
CA GLY A 99 3.37 13.80 24.76
C GLY A 99 3.11 13.53 26.23
N CYS A 100 4.16 13.57 27.05
CA CYS A 100 4.13 13.14 28.43
C CYS A 100 3.44 14.17 29.32
N THR A 101 2.58 13.68 30.22
CA THR A 101 1.96 14.48 31.28
C THR A 101 2.26 13.84 32.64
N PRO A 102 2.35 14.62 33.73
CA PRO A 102 2.54 14.07 35.07
C PRO A 102 1.49 12.99 35.40
N GLY A 103 1.94 11.86 35.94
CA GLY A 103 1.12 10.69 36.25
C GLY A 103 0.95 9.70 35.10
N MET A 104 1.33 10.04 33.85
CA MET A 104 1.19 9.16 32.69
C MET A 104 2.09 7.92 32.81
N ARG A 105 1.55 6.74 32.50
CA ARG A 105 2.35 5.51 32.38
C ARG A 105 2.94 5.40 30.99
N VAL A 106 4.22 5.08 30.92
CA VAL A 106 4.99 4.98 29.68
C VAL A 106 5.87 3.75 29.70
N ILE A 107 6.28 3.31 28.53
CA ILE A 107 7.36 2.34 28.37
C ILE A 107 8.62 3.14 28.08
N ALA A 108 9.60 3.02 28.97
CA ALA A 108 10.93 3.57 28.81
C ALA A 108 11.81 2.57 28.07
N ILE A 109 12.69 3.07 27.21
CA ILE A 109 13.80 2.29 26.65
C ILE A 109 15.08 2.78 27.32
N GLN A 110 15.87 1.83 27.84
CA GLN A 110 17.18 2.10 28.41
C GLN A 110 18.24 1.50 27.49
N SER A 111 19.16 2.32 27.01
CA SER A 111 20.32 1.88 26.24
C SER A 111 21.55 2.01 27.12
N VAL A 112 22.17 0.88 27.48
CA VAL A 112 23.40 0.83 28.28
C VAL A 112 24.58 0.64 27.34
N SER A 113 25.52 1.58 27.34
CA SER A 113 26.80 1.46 26.61
C SER A 113 27.95 1.85 27.55
N GLY A 114 28.68 0.85 28.06
CA GLY A 114 29.62 1.05 29.16
C GLY A 114 28.91 1.50 30.44
N ASP A 115 29.38 2.59 31.05
CA ASP A 115 28.78 3.18 32.26
C ASP A 115 27.67 4.22 31.95
N ILE A 116 27.38 4.49 30.67
CA ILE A 116 26.38 5.49 30.27
C ILE A 116 25.05 4.79 30.01
N THR A 117 24.05 5.13 30.82
CA THR A 117 22.65 4.69 30.63
C THR A 117 21.84 5.85 30.05
N VAL A 118 21.42 5.73 28.79
CA VAL A 118 20.51 6.69 28.17
C VAL A 118 19.09 6.16 28.30
N THR A 119 18.22 6.93 28.98
CA THR A 119 16.80 6.61 29.11
C THR A 119 15.99 7.52 28.20
N SER A 120 15.10 6.94 27.40
CA SER A 120 14.12 7.69 26.61
C SER A 120 12.74 7.03 26.65
N VAL A 121 11.70 7.78 26.30
CA VAL A 121 10.33 7.27 26.25
C VAL A 121 10.11 6.59 24.89
N PHE A 122 9.86 5.29 24.91
CA PHE A 122 9.53 4.53 23.71
C PHE A 122 8.09 4.83 23.24
N SER A 123 7.11 4.70 24.13
CA SER A 123 5.71 5.05 23.87
C SER A 123 4.86 5.06 25.14
N ALA A 124 3.62 5.53 25.06
CA ALA A 124 2.66 5.40 26.14
C ALA A 124 2.32 3.92 26.46
N ASP A 125 2.15 3.59 27.74
CA ASP A 125 1.70 2.26 28.17
C ASP A 125 0.21 2.06 27.83
N ARG A 126 -0.05 1.13 26.92
CA ARG A 126 -1.40 0.80 26.42
C ARG A 126 -1.87 -0.60 26.85
N GLU A 127 -1.07 -1.32 27.65
CA GLU A 127 -1.28 -2.73 27.97
C GLU A 127 -2.66 -2.97 28.60
N LEU A 128 -3.03 -2.15 29.60
CA LEU A 128 -4.33 -2.23 30.27
C LEU A 128 -5.51 -1.96 29.33
N ALA A 129 -5.40 -0.99 28.42
CA ALA A 129 -6.46 -0.66 27.49
C ALA A 129 -6.69 -1.79 26.48
N VAL A 130 -5.59 -2.36 25.96
CA VAL A 130 -5.64 -3.47 24.99
C VAL A 130 -6.21 -4.73 25.64
N TYR A 131 -5.71 -5.14 26.82
CA TYR A 131 -6.24 -6.32 27.52
C TYR A 131 -7.67 -6.11 28.01
N GLY A 132 -8.03 -4.90 28.44
CA GLY A 132 -9.40 -4.55 28.80
C GLY A 132 -10.36 -4.74 27.63
N LEU A 133 -10.01 -4.24 26.44
CA LEU A 133 -10.84 -4.41 25.24
C LEU A 133 -10.97 -5.88 24.82
N LEU A 134 -9.88 -6.64 24.85
CA LEU A 134 -9.89 -8.08 24.55
C LEU A 134 -10.77 -8.86 25.55
N ALA A 135 -10.71 -8.50 26.84
CA ALA A 135 -11.53 -9.10 27.87
C ALA A 135 -13.03 -8.81 27.65
N VAL A 136 -13.39 -7.55 27.35
CA VAL A 136 -14.77 -7.18 27.03
C VAL A 136 -15.28 -7.93 25.79
N PHE A 137 -14.47 -8.01 24.73
CA PHE A 137 -14.81 -8.77 23.52
C PHE A 137 -15.05 -10.25 23.82
N GLY A 138 -14.13 -10.91 24.53
CA GLY A 138 -14.27 -12.31 24.91
C GLY A 138 -15.49 -12.56 25.82
N LEU A 139 -15.76 -11.65 26.76
CA LEU A 139 -16.92 -11.70 27.64
C LEU A 139 -18.23 -11.57 26.86
N CYS A 140 -18.33 -10.64 25.90
CA CYS A 140 -19.48 -10.51 25.02
C CYS A 140 -19.77 -11.80 24.23
N ILE A 141 -18.74 -12.42 23.65
CA ILE A 141 -18.89 -13.69 22.93
C ILE A 141 -19.38 -14.80 23.88
N CYS A 142 -18.80 -14.89 25.08
CA CYS A 142 -19.17 -15.90 26.05
C CYS A 142 -20.59 -15.69 26.60
N LEU A 143 -21.03 -14.45 26.81
CA LEU A 143 -22.37 -14.13 27.31
C LEU A 143 -23.44 -14.40 26.24
N ILE A 144 -23.24 -13.92 25.00
CA ILE A 144 -24.21 -14.05 23.91
C ILE A 144 -24.20 -15.48 23.37
N GLY A 145 -23.01 -16.03 23.08
CA GLY A 145 -22.83 -17.38 22.54
C GLY A 145 -22.90 -18.50 23.58
N ARG A 146 -22.94 -18.17 24.88
CA ARG A 146 -22.96 -19.13 25.99
C ARG A 146 -21.85 -20.18 25.84
N ARG A 147 -22.19 -21.47 25.90
CA ARG A 147 -21.23 -22.57 25.72
C ARG A 147 -20.58 -22.59 24.34
N GLN A 148 -21.28 -22.17 23.29
CA GLN A 148 -20.71 -22.11 21.95
C GLN A 148 -19.77 -20.91 21.81
N GLY A 149 -20.09 -19.80 22.47
CA GLY A 149 -19.19 -18.65 22.60
C GLY A 149 -17.86 -19.02 23.25
N VAL A 150 -17.88 -19.75 24.37
CA VAL A 150 -16.66 -20.22 25.04
C VAL A 150 -15.80 -21.07 24.11
N LYS A 151 -16.41 -22.01 23.37
CA LYS A 151 -15.68 -22.86 22.42
C LYS A 151 -15.08 -22.05 21.26
N ALA A 152 -15.79 -21.04 20.77
CA ALA A 152 -15.29 -20.13 19.76
C ALA A 152 -14.09 -19.32 20.28
N CYS A 153 -14.15 -18.80 21.52
CA CYS A 153 -13.02 -18.12 22.16
C CYS A 153 -11.79 -19.03 22.31
N VAL A 154 -11.98 -20.29 22.75
CA VAL A 154 -10.88 -21.27 22.84
C VAL A 154 -10.28 -21.55 21.46
N GLY A 155 -11.12 -21.67 20.43
CA GLY A 155 -10.66 -21.81 19.03
C GLY A 155 -9.83 -20.61 18.56
N LEU A 156 -10.25 -19.39 18.89
CA LEU A 156 -9.52 -18.16 18.54
C LEU A 156 -8.15 -18.09 19.23
N VAL A 157 -8.09 -18.41 20.52
CA VAL A 157 -6.82 -18.49 21.28
C VAL A 157 -5.90 -19.55 20.69
N PHE A 158 -6.45 -20.72 20.32
CA PHE A 158 -5.68 -21.77 19.65
C PHE A 158 -5.09 -21.29 18.32
N THR A 159 -5.87 -20.59 17.49
CA THR A 159 -5.38 -19.99 16.25
C THR A 159 -4.23 -19.02 16.51
N PHE A 160 -4.34 -18.17 17.52
CA PHE A 160 -3.27 -17.23 17.89
C PHE A 160 -2.00 -17.94 18.36
N ILE A 161 -2.13 -19.00 19.17
CA ILE A 161 -1.01 -19.86 19.60
C ILE A 161 -0.33 -20.48 18.38
N CYS A 162 -1.09 -21.03 17.43
CA CYS A 162 -0.53 -21.58 16.20
C CYS A 162 0.18 -20.52 15.35
N LEU A 163 -0.32 -19.29 15.27
CA LEU A 163 0.37 -18.23 14.55
C LEU A 163 1.72 -17.88 15.19
N ILE A 164 1.77 -17.69 16.51
CA ILE A 164 3.00 -17.27 17.19
C ILE A 164 4.00 -18.43 17.35
N PHE A 165 3.53 -19.60 17.77
CA PHE A 165 4.40 -20.70 18.19
C PHE A 165 4.58 -21.77 17.11
N MET A 166 3.81 -21.75 16.02
CA MET A 166 3.94 -22.69 14.90
C MET A 166 4.34 -22.00 13.60
N TYR A 167 3.55 -21.02 13.14
CA TYR A 167 3.80 -20.33 11.87
C TYR A 167 5.13 -19.55 11.88
N LEU A 168 5.31 -18.63 12.84
CA LEU A 168 6.54 -17.81 12.88
C LEU A 168 7.80 -18.68 12.98
N PRO A 169 7.91 -19.69 13.87
CA PRO A 169 9.12 -20.52 13.96
C PRO A 169 9.37 -21.41 12.74
N LEU A 170 8.33 -21.84 12.01
CA LEU A 170 8.52 -22.53 10.72
C LEU A 170 9.15 -21.60 9.69
N VAL A 171 8.61 -20.39 9.59
CA VAL A 171 9.09 -19.37 8.66
C VAL A 171 10.52 -18.95 8.98
N PHE A 172 10.86 -18.77 10.26
CA PHE A 172 12.23 -18.49 10.72
C PHE A 172 13.21 -19.64 10.50
N ARG A 173 12.74 -20.90 10.37
CA ARG A 173 13.58 -22.04 9.95
C ARG A 173 13.73 -22.15 8.42
N GLY A 174 13.20 -21.20 7.66
CA GLY A 174 13.30 -21.17 6.21
C GLY A 174 12.31 -22.05 5.45
N PHE A 175 11.28 -22.57 6.13
CA PHE A 175 10.15 -23.19 5.43
C PHE A 175 9.42 -22.13 4.58
N SER A 176 8.88 -22.56 3.44
CA SER A 176 8.07 -21.69 2.58
C SER A 176 6.89 -21.10 3.38
N PRO A 177 6.76 -19.76 3.49
CA PRO A 177 5.68 -19.16 4.26
C PRO A 177 4.29 -19.56 3.78
N PHE A 178 4.13 -19.75 2.46
CA PHE A 178 2.88 -20.21 1.87
C PHE A 178 2.44 -21.56 2.45
N TRP A 179 3.30 -22.58 2.38
CA TRP A 179 2.99 -23.92 2.87
C TRP A 179 2.91 -23.98 4.40
N ALA A 180 3.71 -23.18 5.10
CA ALA A 180 3.59 -23.02 6.55
C ALA A 180 2.21 -22.48 6.93
N ALA A 181 1.69 -21.47 6.21
CA ALA A 181 0.34 -20.98 6.42
C ALA A 181 -0.74 -21.99 6.05
N VAL A 182 -0.60 -22.75 4.95
CA VAL A 182 -1.53 -23.85 4.63
C VAL A 182 -1.60 -24.86 5.80
N LEU A 183 -0.45 -25.29 6.32
CA LEU A 183 -0.38 -26.22 7.46
C LEU A 183 -1.09 -25.64 8.70
N VAL A 184 -0.85 -24.37 9.01
CA VAL A 184 -1.48 -23.68 10.13
C VAL A 184 -2.99 -23.58 9.92
N CYS A 185 -3.44 -23.17 8.73
CA CYS A 185 -4.85 -23.09 8.39
C CYS A 185 -5.54 -24.46 8.51
N VAL A 186 -4.89 -25.54 8.06
CA VAL A 186 -5.41 -26.91 8.22
C VAL A 186 -5.54 -27.24 9.71
N ALA A 187 -4.48 -27.07 10.49
CA ALA A 187 -4.46 -27.41 11.91
C ALA A 187 -5.52 -26.62 12.71
N THR A 188 -5.62 -25.31 12.47
CA THR A 188 -6.60 -24.45 13.14
C THR A 188 -8.02 -24.80 12.71
N THR A 189 -8.28 -25.00 11.41
CA THR A 189 -9.59 -25.43 10.90
C THR A 189 -10.07 -26.73 11.54
N PHE A 190 -9.19 -27.73 11.67
CA PHE A 190 -9.54 -28.99 12.32
C PHE A 190 -9.98 -28.76 13.76
N VAL A 191 -9.20 -28.01 14.54
CA VAL A 191 -9.50 -27.78 15.97
C VAL A 191 -10.73 -26.89 16.15
N THR A 192 -10.82 -25.77 15.43
CA THR A 192 -11.92 -24.81 15.57
C THR A 192 -13.25 -25.42 15.15
N LEU A 193 -13.32 -26.07 13.98
CA LEU A 193 -14.56 -26.67 13.50
C LEU A 193 -14.95 -27.92 14.31
N TYR A 194 -13.98 -28.66 14.85
CA TYR A 194 -14.26 -29.76 15.78
C TYR A 194 -14.86 -29.24 17.10
N LEU A 195 -14.32 -28.15 17.66
CA LEU A 195 -14.85 -27.55 18.89
C LEU A 195 -16.27 -27.01 18.69
N VAL A 196 -16.51 -26.29 17.59
CA VAL A 196 -17.81 -25.65 17.33
C VAL A 196 -18.86 -26.67 16.89
N GLY A 197 -18.56 -27.46 15.84
CA GLY A 197 -19.50 -28.36 15.19
C GLY A 197 -19.54 -29.79 15.74
N GLY A 198 -18.48 -30.24 16.43
CA GLY A 198 -18.34 -31.60 16.95
C GLY A 198 -17.93 -32.65 15.89
N PRO A 199 -17.71 -33.92 16.30
CA PRO A 199 -17.31 -34.99 15.39
C PRO A 199 -18.50 -35.56 14.59
N ASN A 200 -18.94 -34.87 13.55
CA ASN A 200 -20.00 -35.31 12.65
C ASN A 200 -19.61 -35.15 11.17
N LYS A 201 -20.46 -35.69 10.28
CA LYS A 201 -20.26 -35.58 8.83
C LYS A 201 -20.26 -34.12 8.36
N LYS A 202 -21.06 -33.24 8.96
CA LYS A 202 -21.10 -31.81 8.60
C LYS A 202 -19.77 -31.13 8.81
N THR A 203 -19.13 -31.40 9.95
CA THR A 203 -17.85 -30.80 10.32
C THR A 203 -16.77 -31.33 9.40
N ALA A 204 -16.81 -32.60 9.03
CA ALA A 204 -15.86 -33.16 8.07
C ALA A 204 -16.02 -32.54 6.67
N CYS A 205 -17.26 -32.34 6.17
CA CYS A 205 -17.53 -31.62 4.92
C CYS A 205 -17.04 -30.16 4.98
N ALA A 206 -17.31 -29.47 6.09
CA ALA A 206 -16.89 -28.10 6.30
C ALA A 206 -15.36 -27.95 6.35
N ILE A 207 -14.66 -28.87 7.05
CA ILE A 207 -13.19 -28.90 7.08
C ILE A 207 -12.62 -29.09 5.68
N ALA A 208 -13.10 -30.10 4.94
CA ALA A 208 -12.62 -30.39 3.59
C ALA A 208 -12.82 -29.20 2.64
N GLY A 209 -14.02 -28.59 2.67
CA GLY A 209 -14.31 -27.42 1.86
C GLY A 209 -13.52 -26.17 2.28
N THR A 210 -13.28 -25.97 3.57
CA THR A 210 -12.48 -24.84 4.07
C THR A 210 -11.03 -24.96 3.59
N ILE A 211 -10.44 -26.14 3.70
CA ILE A 211 -9.07 -26.39 3.23
C ILE A 211 -8.98 -26.17 1.72
N ALA A 212 -9.92 -26.72 0.95
CA ALA A 212 -9.97 -26.51 -0.50
C ALA A 212 -10.12 -25.02 -0.85
N GLY A 213 -11.02 -24.30 -0.17
CA GLY A 213 -11.25 -22.87 -0.37
C GLY A 213 -10.03 -22.01 -0.12
N VAL A 214 -9.33 -22.25 0.99
CA VAL A 214 -8.11 -21.52 1.36
C VAL A 214 -6.98 -21.81 0.37
N VAL A 215 -6.80 -23.08 -0.04
CA VAL A 215 -5.79 -23.44 -1.05
C VAL A 215 -6.11 -22.79 -2.40
N ILE A 216 -7.38 -22.77 -2.80
CA ILE A 216 -7.84 -22.09 -4.02
C ILE A 216 -7.58 -20.59 -3.95
N ALA A 217 -7.87 -19.92 -2.82
CA ALA A 217 -7.57 -18.51 -2.64
C ALA A 217 -6.06 -18.23 -2.80
N GLY A 218 -5.22 -19.08 -2.22
CA GLY A 218 -3.77 -19.01 -2.38
C GLY A 218 -3.30 -19.23 -3.82
N ALA A 219 -3.88 -20.20 -4.52
CA ALA A 219 -3.56 -20.49 -5.91
C ALA A 219 -3.93 -19.31 -6.82
N VAL A 220 -5.15 -18.76 -6.68
CA VAL A 220 -5.60 -17.57 -7.42
C VAL A 220 -4.70 -16.38 -7.14
N ALA A 221 -4.35 -16.14 -5.87
CA ALA A 221 -3.43 -15.07 -5.52
C ALA A 221 -2.05 -15.25 -6.14
N THR A 222 -1.52 -16.46 -6.16
CA THR A 222 -0.20 -16.77 -6.75
C THR A 222 -0.21 -16.53 -8.26
N ILE A 223 -1.27 -16.98 -8.95
CA ILE A 223 -1.45 -16.76 -10.40
C ILE A 223 -1.53 -15.25 -10.69
N PHE A 224 -2.34 -14.52 -9.92
CA PHE A 224 -2.46 -13.08 -10.06
C PHE A 224 -1.14 -12.36 -9.77
N GLY A 225 -0.45 -12.75 -8.70
CA GLY A 225 0.85 -12.20 -8.31
C GLY A 225 1.90 -12.37 -9.40
N GLN A 226 1.98 -13.56 -10.01
CA GLN A 226 2.87 -13.80 -11.14
C GLN A 226 2.49 -12.98 -12.38
N ALA A 227 1.20 -12.89 -12.70
CA ALA A 227 0.71 -12.13 -13.85
C ALA A 227 0.90 -10.60 -13.70
N ALA A 228 0.81 -10.09 -12.48
CA ALA A 228 0.91 -8.66 -12.16
C ALA A 228 2.32 -8.23 -11.68
N GLY A 229 3.28 -9.16 -11.57
CA GLY A 229 4.60 -8.87 -11.01
C GLY A 229 4.57 -8.49 -9.52
N ILE A 230 3.58 -8.99 -8.77
CA ILE A 230 3.38 -8.74 -7.34
C ILE A 230 3.89 -9.94 -6.54
N SER A 231 4.75 -9.68 -5.57
CA SER A 231 5.35 -10.67 -4.68
C SER A 231 5.43 -10.15 -3.24
N GLY A 232 5.89 -11.00 -2.32
CA GLY A 232 6.19 -10.59 -0.95
C GLY A 232 7.26 -9.50 -0.83
N TYR A 233 8.02 -9.21 -1.89
CA TYR A 233 9.00 -8.13 -1.93
C TYR A 233 8.40 -6.73 -2.17
N ASN A 234 7.10 -6.65 -2.44
CA ASN A 234 6.43 -5.38 -2.80
C ASN A 234 5.64 -4.76 -1.63
N VAL A 235 5.94 -5.17 -0.39
CA VAL A 235 5.28 -4.69 0.84
C VAL A 235 5.95 -3.44 1.42
N SER A 236 5.23 -2.69 2.25
CA SER A 236 5.70 -1.39 2.79
C SER A 236 6.95 -1.48 3.68
N ASN A 237 7.16 -2.62 4.34
CA ASN A 237 8.25 -2.80 5.31
C ASN A 237 9.36 -3.69 4.74
N ILE A 238 9.55 -3.66 3.41
CA ILE A 238 10.45 -4.60 2.74
C ILE A 238 11.91 -4.43 3.15
N GLU A 239 12.36 -3.20 3.42
CA GLU A 239 13.76 -2.94 3.80
C GLU A 239 14.14 -3.67 5.09
N ASP A 240 13.29 -3.60 6.11
CA ASP A 240 13.47 -4.32 7.38
C ASP A 240 13.46 -5.84 7.16
N LEU A 241 12.59 -6.32 6.29
CA LEU A 241 12.45 -7.75 5.99
C LEU A 241 13.64 -8.30 5.19
N LEU A 242 14.20 -7.51 4.27
CA LEU A 242 15.40 -7.87 3.51
C LEU A 242 16.61 -7.98 4.42
N PHE A 243 16.77 -7.05 5.37
CA PHE A 243 17.83 -7.15 6.38
C PHE A 243 17.74 -8.45 7.20
N LEU A 244 16.52 -8.88 7.53
CA LEU A 244 16.29 -10.17 8.19
C LEU A 244 16.58 -11.36 7.27
N GLU A 245 16.19 -11.31 6.00
CA GLU A 245 16.48 -12.35 5.01
C GLU A 245 17.98 -12.51 4.74
N ASP A 246 18.77 -11.44 4.80
CA ASP A 246 20.23 -11.52 4.69
C ASP A 246 20.88 -12.19 5.91
N SER A 247 20.24 -12.09 7.08
CA SER A 247 20.77 -12.58 8.36
C SER A 247 20.16 -13.90 8.83
N THR A 248 19.12 -14.42 8.14
CA THR A 248 18.35 -15.61 8.52
C THR A 248 17.91 -16.41 7.30
N PRO A 249 17.53 -17.70 7.40
CA PRO A 249 17.02 -18.45 6.26
C PRO A 249 15.57 -18.05 5.85
N LEU A 250 15.07 -16.91 6.34
CA LEU A 250 13.74 -16.39 6.06
C LEU A 250 13.53 -16.18 4.56
N ARG A 251 12.34 -16.49 4.04
CA ARG A 251 11.99 -16.26 2.62
C ARG A 251 10.88 -15.23 2.52
N VAL A 252 11.23 -13.96 2.32
CA VAL A 252 10.27 -12.84 2.39
C VAL A 252 9.24 -12.89 1.27
N GLY A 253 9.63 -13.36 0.08
CA GLY A 253 8.76 -13.41 -1.10
C GLY A 253 7.43 -14.15 -0.90
N GLY A 254 7.34 -15.08 0.06
CA GLY A 254 6.12 -15.84 0.37
C GLY A 254 5.20 -15.21 1.44
N LEU A 255 5.68 -14.20 2.19
CA LEU A 255 4.97 -13.68 3.36
C LEU A 255 3.61 -13.07 3.00
N LEU A 256 3.55 -12.32 1.89
CA LEU A 256 2.32 -11.71 1.41
C LEU A 256 1.20 -12.75 1.19
N PHE A 257 1.52 -13.85 0.51
CA PHE A 257 0.55 -14.91 0.21
C PHE A 257 0.13 -15.67 1.46
N SER A 258 1.05 -15.89 2.40
CA SER A 258 0.69 -16.49 3.69
C SER A 258 -0.26 -15.64 4.53
N GLY A 259 -0.07 -14.30 4.54
CA GLY A 259 -1.00 -13.36 5.17
C GLY A 259 -2.40 -13.44 4.58
N LEU A 260 -2.51 -13.60 3.25
CA LEU A 260 -3.79 -13.80 2.55
C LEU A 260 -4.48 -15.11 2.94
N LEU A 261 -3.74 -16.22 3.06
CA LEU A 261 -4.29 -17.50 3.48
C LEU A 261 -4.87 -17.43 4.91
N ILE A 262 -4.12 -16.80 5.81
CA ILE A 262 -4.52 -16.65 7.22
C ILE A 262 -5.72 -15.71 7.36
N SER A 263 -5.75 -14.60 6.61
CA SER A 263 -6.84 -13.62 6.67
C SER A 263 -8.14 -14.14 6.03
N SER A 264 -8.05 -14.90 4.93
CA SER A 264 -9.21 -15.47 4.25
C SER A 264 -9.82 -16.68 4.97
N LEU A 265 -9.06 -17.37 5.83
CA LEU A 265 -9.48 -18.58 6.53
C LEU A 265 -10.81 -18.42 7.27
N GLY A 266 -10.97 -17.33 8.05
CA GLY A 266 -12.16 -17.12 8.87
C GLY A 266 -13.44 -17.04 8.02
N ALA A 267 -13.41 -16.23 6.96
CA ALA A 267 -14.57 -16.06 6.07
C ALA A 267 -14.92 -17.35 5.32
N VAL A 268 -13.91 -18.10 4.87
CA VAL A 268 -14.10 -19.40 4.20
C VAL A 268 -14.69 -20.43 5.18
N MET A 269 -14.18 -20.48 6.41
CA MET A 269 -14.63 -21.39 7.47
C MET A 269 -16.11 -21.17 7.82
N ASP A 270 -16.53 -19.91 7.96
CA ASP A 270 -17.92 -19.56 8.30
C ASP A 270 -18.90 -19.94 7.20
N VAL A 271 -18.53 -19.73 5.94
CA VAL A 271 -19.35 -20.12 4.78
C VAL A 271 -19.43 -21.65 4.66
N ALA A 272 -18.30 -22.35 4.82
CA ALA A 272 -18.28 -23.80 4.77
C ALA A 272 -19.15 -24.42 5.88
N MET A 273 -19.04 -23.91 7.11
CA MET A 273 -19.84 -24.39 8.24
C MET A 273 -21.34 -24.10 8.06
N SER A 274 -21.68 -22.91 7.55
CA SER A 274 -23.08 -22.51 7.31
C SER A 274 -23.75 -23.40 6.27
N ILE A 275 -23.07 -23.69 5.16
CA ILE A 275 -23.60 -24.57 4.10
C ILE A 275 -23.71 -26.01 4.59
N ALA A 276 -22.65 -26.55 5.20
CA ALA A 276 -22.67 -27.92 5.70
C ALA A 276 -23.76 -28.13 6.76
N SER A 277 -23.95 -27.16 7.67
CA SER A 277 -25.01 -27.20 8.67
C SER A 277 -26.41 -27.10 8.05
N THR A 278 -26.57 -26.31 6.99
CA THR A 278 -27.85 -26.18 6.27
C THR A 278 -28.21 -27.49 5.58
N VAL A 279 -27.26 -28.09 4.85
CA VAL A 279 -27.49 -29.37 4.17
C VAL A 279 -27.78 -30.48 5.19
N GLU A 280 -27.10 -30.49 6.34
CA GLU A 280 -27.41 -31.42 7.43
C GLU A 280 -28.83 -31.23 7.95
N GLU A 281 -29.26 -30.00 8.26
CA GLU A 281 -30.61 -29.74 8.77
C GLU A 281 -31.69 -30.16 7.76
N VAL A 282 -31.47 -29.89 6.47
CA VAL A 282 -32.38 -30.31 5.40
C VAL A 282 -32.45 -31.84 5.31
N HIS A 283 -31.32 -32.53 5.38
CA HIS A 283 -31.27 -34.00 5.38
C HIS A 283 -31.93 -34.61 6.64
N LEU A 284 -31.72 -34.03 7.82
CA LEU A 284 -32.35 -34.49 9.07
C LEU A 284 -33.87 -34.36 9.05
N ARG A 285 -34.40 -33.33 8.38
CA ARG A 285 -35.84 -33.10 8.25
C ARG A 285 -36.47 -33.92 7.13
N ARG A 286 -35.73 -34.17 6.04
CA ARG A 286 -36.16 -35.00 4.91
C ARG A 286 -35.05 -35.96 4.47
N PRO A 287 -34.94 -37.13 5.12
CA PRO A 287 -33.89 -38.10 4.82
C PRO A 287 -33.98 -38.71 3.41
N GLU A 288 -35.16 -38.59 2.79
CA GLU A 288 -35.51 -39.13 1.47
C GLU A 288 -34.94 -38.35 0.28
N LEU A 289 -34.44 -37.14 0.50
CA LEU A 289 -33.92 -36.28 -0.57
C LEU A 289 -32.68 -36.85 -1.25
N GLY A 290 -32.63 -36.72 -2.57
CA GLY A 290 -31.51 -37.17 -3.39
C GLY A 290 -30.30 -36.23 -3.31
N ARG A 291 -29.13 -36.72 -3.76
CA ARG A 291 -27.88 -35.94 -3.83
C ARG A 291 -28.04 -34.59 -4.55
N ARG A 292 -28.78 -34.57 -5.66
CA ARG A 292 -28.99 -33.36 -6.47
C ARG A 292 -29.79 -32.30 -5.70
N GLU A 293 -30.83 -32.70 -4.99
CA GLU A 293 -31.69 -31.79 -4.23
C GLU A 293 -30.96 -31.21 -3.01
N LEU A 294 -30.15 -32.03 -2.33
CA LEU A 294 -29.29 -31.56 -1.25
C LEU A 294 -28.21 -30.58 -1.76
N PHE A 295 -27.63 -30.86 -2.93
CA PHE A 295 -26.68 -29.95 -3.59
C PHE A 295 -27.34 -28.62 -3.96
N GLU A 296 -28.51 -28.66 -4.58
CA GLU A 296 -29.27 -27.46 -4.97
C GLU A 296 -29.68 -26.64 -3.74
N SER A 297 -30.02 -27.29 -2.62
CA SER A 297 -30.28 -26.62 -1.35
C SER A 297 -29.05 -25.89 -0.81
N GLY A 298 -27.89 -26.55 -0.78
CA GLY A 298 -26.62 -25.94 -0.40
C GLY A 298 -26.23 -24.76 -1.29
N MET A 299 -26.40 -24.90 -2.61
CA MET A 299 -26.13 -23.85 -3.58
C MET A 299 -27.09 -22.67 -3.49
N HIS A 300 -28.35 -22.88 -3.11
CA HIS A 300 -29.32 -21.80 -2.91
C HIS A 300 -28.91 -20.91 -1.74
N VAL A 301 -28.63 -21.51 -0.57
CA VAL A 301 -28.20 -20.75 0.60
C VAL A 301 -26.81 -20.16 0.38
N GLY A 302 -25.90 -20.93 -0.23
CA GLY A 302 -24.55 -20.50 -0.55
C GLY A 302 -24.49 -19.26 -1.43
N ARG A 303 -25.39 -19.11 -2.41
CA ARG A 303 -25.48 -17.93 -3.27
C ARG A 303 -25.82 -16.65 -2.51
N ASP A 304 -26.66 -16.75 -1.48
CA ASP A 304 -27.01 -15.61 -0.63
C ASP A 304 -25.87 -15.25 0.33
N THR A 305 -25.16 -16.26 0.87
CA THR A 305 -24.05 -16.04 1.81
C THR A 305 -22.75 -15.59 1.13
N MET A 306 -22.44 -16.08 -0.07
CA MET A 306 -21.17 -15.75 -0.73
C MET A 306 -21.05 -14.26 -1.08
N GLY A 307 -22.17 -13.61 -1.45
CA GLY A 307 -22.17 -12.18 -1.79
C GLY A 307 -21.91 -11.28 -0.57
N THR A 308 -22.52 -11.60 0.57
CA THR A 308 -22.35 -10.82 1.81
C THR A 308 -20.95 -10.99 2.40
N MET A 309 -20.40 -12.20 2.36
CA MET A 309 -19.05 -12.49 2.85
C MET A 309 -17.95 -11.94 1.94
N SER A 310 -18.14 -12.00 0.61
CA SER A 310 -17.22 -11.39 -0.37
C SER A 310 -17.13 -9.87 -0.18
N ASN A 311 -18.28 -9.19 -0.07
CA ASN A 311 -18.30 -7.75 0.16
C ASN A 311 -17.59 -7.37 1.48
N THR A 312 -17.82 -8.15 2.55
CA THR A 312 -17.16 -7.94 3.84
C THR A 312 -15.63 -8.02 3.71
N LEU A 313 -15.14 -9.00 2.95
CA LEU A 313 -13.71 -9.19 2.75
C LEU A 313 -13.08 -8.06 1.92
N ILE A 314 -13.72 -7.67 0.82
CA ILE A 314 -13.27 -6.56 -0.02
C ILE A 314 -13.24 -5.25 0.79
N LEU A 315 -14.29 -4.97 1.56
CA LEU A 315 -14.35 -3.78 2.41
C LEU A 315 -13.33 -3.82 3.55
N ALA A 316 -12.99 -4.98 4.10
CA ALA A 316 -11.97 -5.11 5.13
C ALA A 316 -10.58 -4.73 4.60
N PHE A 317 -10.21 -5.22 3.41
CA PHE A 317 -8.94 -4.87 2.75
C PHE A 317 -8.91 -3.40 2.30
N ALA A 318 -9.99 -2.91 1.67
CA ALA A 318 -10.12 -1.49 1.33
C ALA A 318 -10.06 -0.58 2.58
N GLY A 319 -10.61 -1.04 3.70
CA GLY A 319 -10.54 -0.38 5.01
C GLY A 319 -9.11 -0.31 5.57
N GLY A 320 -8.35 -1.40 5.43
CA GLY A 320 -6.94 -1.47 5.85
C GLY A 320 -6.03 -0.52 5.06
N SER A 321 -6.37 -0.25 3.81
CA SER A 321 -5.60 0.63 2.91
C SER A 321 -6.08 2.09 2.87
N LEU A 322 -6.99 2.51 3.75
CA LEU A 322 -7.53 3.87 3.77
C LEU A 322 -6.46 4.95 3.86
N GLY A 323 -5.39 4.76 4.64
CA GLY A 323 -4.30 5.74 4.74
C GLY A 323 -3.60 5.98 3.39
N VAL A 324 -3.37 4.90 2.64
CA VAL A 324 -2.79 4.96 1.29
C VAL A 324 -3.77 5.64 0.32
N LEU A 325 -5.06 5.27 0.37
CA LEU A 325 -6.10 5.87 -0.49
C LEU A 325 -6.27 7.38 -0.24
N VAL A 326 -6.25 7.82 1.03
CA VAL A 326 -6.30 9.24 1.40
C VAL A 326 -5.07 9.97 0.90
N THR A 327 -3.89 9.37 1.03
CA THR A 327 -2.63 9.95 0.52
C THR A 327 -2.69 10.12 -1.00
N TYR A 328 -3.17 9.10 -1.73
CA TYR A 328 -3.31 9.17 -3.19
C TYR A 328 -4.34 10.21 -3.62
N TYR A 329 -5.45 10.32 -2.89
CA TYR A 329 -6.46 11.34 -3.11
C TYR A 329 -5.91 12.76 -2.87
N ALA A 330 -5.20 12.96 -1.75
CA ALA A 330 -4.60 14.25 -1.39
C ALA A 330 -3.55 14.69 -2.40
N TYR A 331 -2.72 13.77 -2.88
CA TYR A 331 -1.69 14.03 -3.90
C TYR A 331 -2.24 14.11 -5.33
N GLN A 332 -3.54 13.87 -5.53
CA GLN A 332 -4.19 13.90 -6.83
C GLN A 332 -3.46 13.06 -7.87
N LEU A 333 -3.01 11.86 -7.48
CA LEU A 333 -2.22 10.99 -8.35
C LEU A 333 -3.03 10.59 -9.60
N PRO A 334 -2.40 10.51 -10.80
CA PRO A 334 -3.05 10.02 -12.00
C PRO A 334 -3.56 8.58 -11.81
N TYR A 335 -4.70 8.26 -12.43
CA TYR A 335 -5.28 6.90 -12.37
C TYR A 335 -4.27 5.80 -12.73
N LEU A 336 -3.43 6.05 -13.74
CA LEU A 336 -2.40 5.11 -14.17
C LEU A 336 -1.40 4.78 -13.06
N GLN A 337 -1.04 5.75 -12.21
CA GLN A 337 -0.14 5.52 -11.09
C GLN A 337 -0.86 4.78 -9.95
N ILE A 338 -2.14 5.08 -9.71
CA ILE A 338 -2.93 4.42 -8.67
C ILE A 338 -3.10 2.93 -9.00
N ILE A 339 -3.54 2.59 -10.21
CA ILE A 339 -3.83 1.20 -10.60
C ILE A 339 -2.56 0.34 -10.74
N ASN A 340 -1.42 0.95 -11.09
CA ASN A 340 -0.12 0.26 -11.15
C ASN A 340 0.68 0.34 -9.84
N SER A 341 0.11 0.90 -8.77
CA SER A 341 0.78 0.92 -7.47
C SER A 341 0.72 -0.46 -6.82
N TYR A 342 1.84 -0.92 -6.23
CA TYR A 342 1.87 -2.17 -5.48
C TYR A 342 0.89 -2.16 -4.30
N GLY A 343 0.71 -1.01 -3.62
CA GLY A 343 -0.24 -0.88 -2.51
C GLY A 343 -1.67 -1.24 -2.93
N VAL A 344 -2.19 -0.62 -4.00
CA VAL A 344 -3.55 -0.92 -4.50
C VAL A 344 -3.62 -2.30 -5.15
N GLY A 345 -2.60 -2.69 -5.91
CA GLY A 345 -2.55 -4.00 -6.55
C GLY A 345 -2.60 -5.16 -5.56
N ILE A 346 -1.88 -5.07 -4.44
CA ILE A 346 -1.89 -6.06 -3.36
C ILE A 346 -3.27 -6.16 -2.71
N GLU A 347 -3.90 -5.04 -2.37
CA GLU A 347 -5.22 -5.01 -1.72
C GLU A 347 -6.32 -5.58 -2.62
N ILE A 348 -6.28 -5.24 -3.92
CA ILE A 348 -7.19 -5.82 -4.93
C ILE A 348 -6.96 -7.32 -5.06
N MET A 349 -5.70 -7.75 -5.15
CA MET A 349 -5.34 -9.17 -5.21
C MET A 349 -5.87 -9.92 -3.99
N GLN A 350 -5.68 -9.40 -2.78
CA GLN A 350 -6.16 -10.00 -1.53
C GLN A 350 -7.70 -10.09 -1.49
N GLY A 351 -8.39 -8.99 -1.82
CA GLY A 351 -9.85 -8.94 -1.86
C GLY A 351 -10.46 -9.90 -2.86
N ILE A 352 -9.96 -9.94 -4.10
CA ILE A 352 -10.48 -10.81 -5.17
C ILE A 352 -10.14 -12.28 -4.88
N SER A 353 -8.89 -12.59 -4.53
CA SER A 353 -8.45 -13.98 -4.36
C SER A 353 -9.10 -14.62 -3.14
N GLY A 354 -9.22 -13.89 -2.03
CA GLY A 354 -9.95 -14.38 -0.86
C GLY A 354 -11.44 -14.58 -1.15
N SER A 355 -12.05 -13.68 -1.95
CA SER A 355 -13.44 -13.84 -2.40
C SER A 355 -13.63 -15.03 -3.33
N MET A 356 -12.65 -15.34 -4.18
CA MET A 356 -12.65 -16.57 -4.99
C MET A 356 -12.58 -17.83 -4.14
N GLY A 357 -11.80 -17.80 -3.05
CA GLY A 357 -11.82 -18.87 -2.04
C GLY A 357 -13.23 -19.12 -1.50
N ILE A 358 -13.94 -18.06 -1.11
CA ILE A 358 -15.32 -18.14 -0.61
C ILE A 358 -16.28 -18.69 -1.68
N ILE A 359 -16.25 -18.10 -2.88
CA ILE A 359 -17.17 -18.44 -3.97
C ILE A 359 -17.01 -19.90 -4.41
N LEU A 360 -15.78 -20.40 -4.49
CA LEU A 360 -15.51 -21.79 -4.89
C LEU A 360 -15.69 -22.78 -3.75
N THR A 361 -15.61 -22.35 -2.49
CA THR A 361 -15.96 -23.20 -1.33
C THR A 361 -17.42 -23.61 -1.34
N VAL A 362 -18.33 -22.72 -1.77
CA VAL A 362 -19.77 -22.99 -1.81
C VAL A 362 -20.14 -24.26 -2.59
N PRO A 363 -19.78 -24.42 -3.87
CA PRO A 363 -20.08 -25.64 -4.62
C PRO A 363 -19.33 -26.85 -4.06
N ILE A 364 -18.10 -26.70 -3.59
CA ILE A 364 -17.30 -27.80 -3.03
C ILE A 364 -17.98 -28.37 -1.78
N VAL A 365 -18.37 -27.52 -0.83
CA VAL A 365 -19.03 -27.95 0.41
C VAL A 365 -20.42 -28.49 0.11
N SER A 366 -21.17 -27.87 -0.80
CA SER A 366 -22.49 -28.36 -1.20
C SER A 366 -22.41 -29.76 -1.81
N ALA A 367 -21.42 -30.01 -2.68
CA ALA A 367 -21.21 -31.31 -3.30
C ALA A 367 -20.70 -32.36 -2.29
N ALA A 368 -19.74 -31.99 -1.45
CA ALA A 368 -19.23 -32.86 -0.39
C ALA A 368 -20.34 -33.24 0.60
N SER A 369 -21.14 -32.28 1.05
CA SER A 369 -22.26 -32.51 1.98
C SER A 369 -23.34 -33.38 1.33
N ALA A 370 -23.74 -33.06 0.08
CA ALA A 370 -24.72 -33.85 -0.64
C ALA A 370 -24.29 -35.30 -0.85
N THR A 371 -23.03 -35.55 -1.17
CA THR A 371 -22.53 -36.92 -1.43
C THR A 371 -22.36 -37.73 -0.15
N TRP A 372 -21.90 -37.13 0.95
CA TRP A 372 -21.63 -37.84 2.21
C TRP A 372 -22.86 -38.01 3.11
N MET A 373 -23.84 -37.12 2.97
CA MET A 373 -25.08 -37.13 3.75
C MET A 373 -26.24 -37.82 3.03
N ALA A 374 -26.29 -37.82 1.69
CA ALA A 374 -27.39 -38.46 0.98
C ALA A 374 -27.48 -39.98 1.26
N PRO A 375 -28.69 -40.55 1.30
CA PRO A 375 -28.89 -41.99 1.44
C PRO A 375 -28.36 -42.77 0.22
N ALA A 376 -27.92 -44.02 0.43
CA ALA A 376 -27.33 -44.88 -0.59
C ALA A 376 -28.32 -45.33 -1.69
N ARG A 377 -29.62 -45.26 -1.44
CA ARG A 377 -30.70 -45.42 -2.42
C ARG A 377 -31.65 -44.23 -2.25
N ALA A 378 -31.55 -43.24 -3.14
CA ALA A 378 -32.66 -42.31 -3.34
C ALA A 378 -33.82 -43.13 -3.91
N ALA A 379 -35.04 -42.95 -3.41
CA ALA A 379 -36.20 -43.63 -3.98
C ALA A 379 -36.33 -43.23 -5.46
N GLU A 380 -36.10 -44.19 -6.37
CA GLU A 380 -36.44 -44.04 -7.79
C GLU A 380 -37.93 -43.70 -7.86
N GLY A 381 -38.26 -42.43 -8.05
CA GLY A 381 -39.65 -41.95 -8.08
C GLY A 381 -39.96 -40.69 -7.27
N ALA A 382 -39.00 -40.12 -6.53
CA ALA A 382 -39.21 -38.81 -5.90
C ALA A 382 -39.43 -37.73 -6.99
N LYS A 383 -40.67 -37.24 -7.12
CA LYS A 383 -41.00 -36.11 -8.00
C LYS A 383 -40.14 -34.91 -7.60
N PRO A 384 -39.46 -34.22 -8.54
CA PRO A 384 -38.72 -33.02 -8.22
C PRO A 384 -39.66 -32.02 -7.54
N LEU A 385 -39.17 -31.40 -6.46
CA LEU A 385 -39.94 -30.40 -5.72
C LEU A 385 -40.50 -29.35 -6.72
N PRO A 386 -41.80 -29.01 -6.66
CA PRO A 386 -42.19 -27.68 -7.09
C PRO A 386 -41.46 -26.71 -6.16
N LEU A 387 -40.70 -25.77 -6.74
CA LEU A 387 -40.14 -24.64 -6.01
C LEU A 387 -41.21 -24.09 -5.07
N PRO A 388 -40.88 -23.77 -3.80
CA PRO A 388 -41.88 -23.25 -2.88
C PRO A 388 -42.61 -22.10 -3.58
N ARG A 389 -43.93 -22.24 -3.80
CA ARG A 389 -44.77 -21.11 -4.18
C ARG A 389 -44.44 -20.05 -3.16
N ARG A 390 -43.90 -18.93 -3.63
CA ARG A 390 -43.57 -17.76 -2.83
C ARG A 390 -44.69 -17.62 -1.81
N ILE A 391 -44.39 -17.81 -0.53
CA ILE A 391 -45.34 -17.44 0.51
C ILE A 391 -45.39 -15.92 0.38
N GLU A 392 -46.32 -15.42 -0.43
CA GLU A 392 -46.78 -14.05 -0.37
C GLU A 392 -47.37 -13.92 1.02
N ARG A 393 -46.51 -13.59 1.99
CA ARG A 393 -46.97 -12.99 3.23
C ARG A 393 -47.88 -11.85 2.79
N ALA A 394 -49.13 -11.83 3.28
CA ALA A 394 -50.03 -10.72 3.08
C ALA A 394 -49.38 -9.47 3.69
N VAL A 395 -48.56 -8.80 2.88
CA VAL A 395 -47.97 -7.51 3.22
C VAL A 395 -49.07 -6.50 2.97
N SER A 396 -49.37 -5.66 3.97
CA SER A 396 -50.31 -4.55 3.84
C SER A 396 -50.13 -3.83 2.49
N PRO A 397 -51.19 -3.43 1.77
CA PRO A 397 -51.12 -2.93 0.39
C PRO A 397 -50.04 -1.86 0.17
N ALA A 398 -49.83 -0.98 1.15
CA ALA A 398 -48.82 0.08 1.11
C ALA A 398 -47.36 -0.45 1.07
N ALA A 399 -47.05 -1.51 1.82
CA ALA A 399 -45.70 -2.09 1.88
C ALA A 399 -45.41 -3.02 0.69
N GLY A 400 -46.43 -3.56 0.02
CA GLY A 400 -46.30 -4.32 -1.23
C GLY A 400 -45.96 -3.40 -2.43
N PHE A 401 -46.58 -2.22 -2.47
CA PHE A 401 -46.31 -1.19 -3.48
C PHE A 401 -44.87 -0.66 -3.34
N LEU A 402 -44.44 -0.27 -2.14
CA LEU A 402 -43.06 0.18 -1.90
C LEU A 402 -42.01 -0.89 -2.28
N LYS A 403 -42.21 -2.17 -1.94
CA LYS A 403 -41.27 -3.25 -2.29
C LYS A 403 -41.17 -3.52 -3.79
N LYS A 404 -42.28 -3.36 -4.54
CA LYS A 404 -42.34 -3.62 -5.98
C LYS A 404 -41.65 -2.51 -6.78
N TYR A 405 -41.82 -1.25 -6.36
CA TYR A 405 -41.26 -0.10 -7.07
C TYR A 405 -39.91 0.39 -6.51
N TRP A 406 -39.54 0.05 -5.27
CA TRP A 406 -38.21 0.38 -4.71
C TRP A 406 -37.07 -0.16 -5.56
N LYS A 407 -37.16 -1.40 -6.07
CA LYS A 407 -36.13 -1.95 -6.96
C LYS A 407 -36.09 -1.23 -8.32
N LEU A 408 -37.25 -0.76 -8.79
CA LEU A 408 -37.38 0.02 -10.03
C LEU A 408 -36.91 1.47 -9.87
N LEU A 409 -36.90 2.02 -8.65
CA LEU A 409 -36.42 3.37 -8.33
C LEU A 409 -34.95 3.38 -7.89
N ALA A 410 -34.50 2.41 -7.10
CA ALA A 410 -33.13 2.33 -6.58
C ALA A 410 -32.11 2.01 -7.67
N ALA A 411 -32.43 1.10 -8.61
CA ALA A 411 -31.54 0.74 -9.70
C ALA A 411 -31.15 1.94 -10.60
N PRO A 412 -32.08 2.76 -11.11
CA PRO A 412 -31.72 3.93 -11.92
C PRO A 412 -31.02 5.02 -11.11
N ILE A 413 -31.30 5.17 -9.80
CA ILE A 413 -30.56 6.09 -8.93
C ILE A 413 -29.10 5.64 -8.77
N CYS A 414 -28.87 4.35 -8.50
CA CYS A 414 -27.52 3.79 -8.44
C CYS A 414 -26.78 3.92 -9.77
N ILE A 415 -27.45 3.66 -10.90
CA ILE A 415 -26.90 3.84 -12.24
C ILE A 415 -26.57 5.32 -12.51
N ALA A 416 -27.44 6.25 -12.14
CA ALA A 416 -27.19 7.68 -12.29
C ALA A 416 -25.98 8.15 -11.47
N VAL A 417 -25.84 7.68 -10.23
CA VAL A 417 -24.66 7.95 -9.39
C VAL A 417 -23.40 7.37 -10.04
N LEU A 418 -23.45 6.13 -10.54
CA LEU A 418 -22.34 5.49 -11.26
C LEU A 418 -21.92 6.27 -12.51
N VAL A 419 -22.89 6.72 -13.32
CA VAL A 419 -22.63 7.52 -14.53
C VAL A 419 -22.05 8.88 -14.18
N LEU A 420 -22.53 9.54 -13.11
CA LEU A 420 -21.95 10.80 -12.64
C LEU A 420 -20.51 10.63 -12.14
N CYS A 421 -20.24 9.57 -11.38
CA CYS A 421 -18.89 9.23 -10.90
C CYS A 421 -17.96 8.90 -12.08
N ALA A 422 -18.40 8.07 -13.02
CA ALA A 422 -17.66 7.74 -14.24
C ALA A 422 -17.40 8.99 -15.09
N GLY A 423 -18.38 9.89 -15.22
CA GLY A 423 -18.23 11.16 -15.93
C GLY A 423 -17.22 12.10 -15.28
N LYS A 424 -17.20 12.20 -13.93
CA LYS A 424 -16.16 12.95 -13.21
C LYS A 424 -14.77 12.35 -13.42
N LEU A 425 -14.65 11.02 -13.33
CA LEU A 425 -13.39 10.32 -13.55
C LEU A 425 -12.88 10.49 -14.99
N TYR A 426 -13.77 10.38 -15.97
CA TYR A 426 -13.47 10.62 -17.38
C TYR A 426 -12.98 12.04 -17.63
N ARG A 427 -13.63 13.06 -17.04
CA ARG A 427 -13.18 14.46 -17.17
C ARG A 427 -11.75 14.66 -16.68
N VAL A 428 -11.42 14.11 -15.52
CA VAL A 428 -10.04 14.17 -14.98
C VAL A 428 -9.08 13.50 -15.95
N PHE A 429 -9.37 12.28 -16.41
CA PHE A 429 -8.50 11.56 -17.33
C PHE A 429 -8.34 12.26 -18.69
N SER A 430 -9.42 12.81 -19.23
CA SER A 430 -9.41 13.53 -20.50
C SER A 430 -8.59 14.82 -20.45
N ALA A 431 -8.53 15.49 -19.29
CA ALA A 431 -7.77 16.74 -19.13
C ALA A 431 -6.25 16.51 -19.17
N TYR A 432 -5.75 15.43 -18.56
CA TYR A 432 -4.33 15.04 -18.66
C TYR A 432 -3.97 14.63 -20.09
N ALA A 433 -4.79 13.79 -20.72
CA ALA A 433 -4.57 13.38 -22.11
C ALA A 433 -4.64 14.56 -23.10
N GLN A 434 -5.45 15.58 -22.81
CA GLN A 434 -5.53 16.78 -23.63
C GLN A 434 -4.27 17.63 -23.55
N GLY A 435 -3.68 17.80 -22.35
CA GLY A 435 -2.43 18.55 -22.17
C GLY A 435 -1.26 17.90 -22.91
N GLY A 436 -1.09 16.58 -22.79
CA GLY A 436 -0.03 15.85 -23.52
C GLY A 436 -0.17 15.96 -25.04
N ARG A 437 -1.39 15.81 -25.58
CA ARG A 437 -1.65 15.99 -27.02
C ARG A 437 -1.39 17.43 -27.51
N GLU A 438 -1.68 18.43 -26.67
CA GLU A 438 -1.38 19.83 -26.99
C GLU A 438 0.12 20.04 -27.16
N TYR A 439 0.93 19.60 -26.19
CA TYR A 439 2.38 19.79 -26.26
C TYR A 439 3.03 19.04 -27.43
N GLU A 440 2.55 17.84 -27.74
CA GLU A 440 3.03 17.10 -28.92
C GLU A 440 2.63 17.83 -30.22
N ALA A 441 1.40 18.36 -30.31
CA ALA A 441 0.98 19.15 -31.47
C ALA A 441 1.81 20.44 -31.65
N VAL A 442 2.11 21.14 -30.56
CA VAL A 442 2.99 22.33 -30.60
C VAL A 442 4.38 21.91 -31.07
N ARG A 443 4.95 20.82 -30.54
CA ARG A 443 6.24 20.28 -30.96
C ARG A 443 6.28 20.00 -32.46
N SER A 444 5.32 19.22 -32.98
CA SER A 444 5.26 18.89 -34.41
C SER A 444 5.08 20.13 -35.30
N SER A 445 4.45 21.20 -34.79
CA SER A 445 4.23 22.43 -35.57
C SER A 445 5.49 23.29 -35.75
N VAL A 446 6.39 23.28 -34.76
CA VAL A 446 7.63 24.08 -34.76
C VAL A 446 8.82 23.33 -35.34
N GLU A 447 8.69 22.02 -35.50
CA GLU A 447 9.66 21.16 -36.16
C GLU A 447 9.56 21.32 -37.68
N THR A 448 10.67 21.70 -38.32
CA THR A 448 10.71 21.86 -39.78
C THR A 448 11.03 20.53 -40.47
N PRO A 449 10.23 20.09 -41.46
CA PRO A 449 10.53 18.86 -42.20
C PRO A 449 11.86 18.97 -42.95
N GLN A 450 12.61 17.87 -43.04
CA GLN A 450 13.74 17.79 -43.95
C GLN A 450 13.25 17.84 -45.41
N PRO A 451 13.87 18.64 -46.31
CA PRO A 451 13.68 18.45 -47.73
C PRO A 451 14.38 17.14 -48.11
N GLY A 452 13.61 16.04 -48.26
CA GLY A 452 14.12 14.77 -48.77
C GLY A 452 13.52 13.48 -48.21
N ALA A 453 12.78 13.51 -47.09
CA ALA A 453 12.29 12.28 -46.42
C ALA A 453 11.02 11.65 -47.05
N ALA A 454 10.76 11.89 -48.34
CA ALA A 454 9.68 11.26 -49.08
C ALA A 454 10.22 10.13 -49.97
N ALA A 455 10.94 9.17 -49.37
CA ALA A 455 11.09 7.79 -49.86
C ALA A 455 12.16 7.08 -49.03
N LEU A 456 11.72 6.06 -48.27
CA LEU A 456 12.37 4.75 -48.03
C LEU A 456 11.92 4.22 -46.68
N SER A 457 10.86 3.42 -46.71
CA SER A 457 10.63 2.38 -45.71
C SER A 457 11.64 1.27 -45.98
N ASP A 458 12.56 1.03 -45.06
CA ASP A 458 12.95 -0.32 -44.66
C ASP A 458 13.87 -0.26 -43.43
N ALA A 459 13.71 -1.29 -42.60
CA ALA A 459 14.28 -1.41 -41.27
C ALA A 459 15.82 -1.31 -41.26
N ALA A 460 16.35 -0.32 -40.52
CA ALA A 460 17.73 -0.29 -40.06
C ALA A 460 17.79 0.28 -38.63
N ALA A 461 18.74 -0.22 -37.84
CA ALA A 461 18.96 0.01 -36.41
C ALA A 461 19.04 1.51 -36.01
N PRO A 462 18.77 1.88 -34.73
CA PRO A 462 18.75 3.27 -34.30
C PRO A 462 20.19 3.80 -34.17
N THR A 463 20.71 4.41 -35.23
CA THR A 463 21.99 5.13 -35.22
C THR A 463 21.73 6.63 -35.38
N ALA A 464 22.17 7.39 -34.37
CA ALA A 464 22.16 8.86 -34.23
C ALA A 464 20.77 9.53 -34.21
N GLU A 465 20.43 10.15 -33.07
CA GLU A 465 19.23 11.01 -32.96
C GLU A 465 19.19 12.04 -34.09
N GLU A 466 18.07 12.10 -34.81
CA GLU A 466 17.81 13.12 -35.82
C GLU A 466 17.88 14.53 -35.18
N LYS A 467 18.60 15.44 -35.83
CA LYS A 467 18.80 16.80 -35.35
C LYS A 467 17.47 17.58 -35.37
N PHE A 468 16.93 17.90 -34.19
CA PHE A 468 15.71 18.69 -34.01
C PHE A 468 15.88 20.09 -34.62
N ARG A 469 15.05 20.43 -35.62
CA ARG A 469 15.10 21.74 -36.30
C ARG A 469 13.94 22.62 -35.87
N PHE A 470 14.25 23.62 -35.05
CA PHE A 470 13.28 24.51 -34.42
C PHE A 470 13.06 25.83 -35.19
N ASP A 471 11.79 26.19 -35.41
CA ASP A 471 11.37 27.50 -35.95
C ASP A 471 10.71 28.37 -34.86
N PHE A 472 11.43 29.41 -34.42
CA PHE A 472 10.93 30.36 -33.42
C PHE A 472 9.74 31.19 -33.92
N GLY A 473 9.67 31.51 -35.22
CA GLY A 473 8.59 32.31 -35.80
C GLY A 473 7.25 31.58 -35.69
N ARG A 474 7.25 30.26 -35.94
CA ARG A 474 6.06 29.41 -35.77
C ARG A 474 5.63 29.27 -34.32
N LEU A 475 6.58 29.24 -33.38
CA LEU A 475 6.26 29.20 -31.96
C LEU A 475 5.63 30.53 -31.50
N ALA A 476 6.26 31.65 -31.83
CA ALA A 476 5.81 32.99 -31.45
C ALA A 476 4.45 33.36 -32.06
N ALA A 477 4.11 32.82 -33.23
CA ALA A 477 2.79 33.00 -33.85
C ALA A 477 1.64 32.33 -33.06
N GLN A 478 1.93 31.29 -32.27
CA GLN A 478 0.92 30.57 -31.50
C GLN A 478 0.68 31.19 -30.12
N ASN A 479 1.72 31.69 -29.47
CA ASN A 479 1.61 32.42 -28.21
C ASN A 479 2.63 33.56 -28.16
N PRO A 480 2.20 34.84 -28.02
CA PRO A 480 3.13 35.96 -27.96
C PRO A 480 3.98 36.00 -26.68
N ASP A 481 3.67 35.19 -25.67
CA ASP A 481 4.50 35.03 -24.47
C ASP A 481 5.67 34.03 -24.69
N ALA A 482 5.78 33.40 -25.86
CA ALA A 482 6.84 32.43 -26.15
C ALA A 482 8.22 33.09 -26.21
N VAL A 483 9.17 32.53 -25.47
CA VAL A 483 10.56 33.01 -25.39
C VAL A 483 11.59 32.01 -25.93
N GLY A 484 11.24 30.73 -26.03
CA GLY A 484 12.11 29.71 -26.60
C GLY A 484 11.56 28.29 -26.49
N TRP A 485 12.44 27.31 -26.67
CA TRP A 485 12.17 25.88 -26.51
C TRP A 485 13.28 25.23 -25.70
N LEU A 486 12.92 24.31 -24.83
CA LEU A 486 13.85 23.58 -23.97
C LEU A 486 13.74 22.08 -24.26
N ARG A 487 14.86 21.42 -24.52
CA ARG A 487 14.92 19.99 -24.79
C ARG A 487 16.06 19.31 -24.02
N LEU A 488 15.80 18.10 -23.53
CA LEU A 488 16.80 17.20 -22.98
C LEU A 488 16.81 15.93 -23.87
N PRO A 489 17.83 15.77 -24.72
CA PRO A 489 17.92 14.66 -25.67
C PRO A 489 17.78 13.28 -25.00
N GLY A 490 17.12 12.33 -25.67
CA GLY A 490 16.81 11.00 -25.12
C GLY A 490 15.74 10.95 -24.02
N THR A 491 15.01 12.04 -23.76
CA THR A 491 13.98 12.08 -22.70
C THR A 491 12.66 12.71 -23.16
N ALA A 492 11.62 12.64 -22.34
CA ALA A 492 10.33 13.29 -22.60
C ALA A 492 10.36 14.83 -22.48
N LEU A 493 11.45 15.41 -21.98
CA LEU A 493 11.55 16.86 -21.81
C LEU A 493 11.84 17.52 -23.17
N SER A 494 10.79 18.03 -23.80
CA SER A 494 10.84 18.85 -25.00
C SER A 494 9.62 19.77 -25.02
N TYR A 495 9.79 21.00 -24.54
CA TYR A 495 8.68 21.90 -24.25
C TYR A 495 8.94 23.34 -24.68
N PRO A 496 7.89 24.08 -25.10
CA PRO A 496 8.00 25.52 -25.29
C PRO A 496 8.17 26.23 -23.96
N VAL A 497 9.00 27.26 -23.96
CA VAL A 497 9.23 28.15 -22.82
C VAL A 497 8.47 29.44 -23.05
N VAL A 498 7.61 29.82 -22.10
CA VAL A 498 6.84 31.07 -22.11
C VAL A 498 7.26 32.00 -20.98
N GLN A 499 6.95 33.29 -21.06
CA GLN A 499 7.18 34.24 -19.99
C GLN A 499 5.91 35.04 -19.72
N GLY A 500 5.31 34.80 -18.55
CA GLY A 500 4.12 35.54 -18.09
C GLY A 500 4.47 36.87 -17.44
N LYS A 501 3.43 37.61 -17.04
CA LYS A 501 3.58 38.84 -16.22
C LYS A 501 3.95 38.53 -14.76
N ASP A 502 3.66 37.33 -14.31
CA ASP A 502 3.94 36.79 -12.98
C ASP A 502 4.44 35.33 -13.08
N ASN A 503 4.87 34.77 -11.95
CA ASN A 503 5.34 33.37 -11.85
C ASN A 503 4.22 32.39 -11.44
N SER A 504 2.95 32.79 -11.50
CA SER A 504 1.79 31.98 -11.05
C SER A 504 0.88 31.55 -12.19
N TYR A 505 0.69 32.37 -13.22
CA TYR A 505 -0.26 32.14 -14.30
C TYR A 505 0.00 30.82 -15.04
N TYR A 506 1.24 30.59 -15.49
CA TYR A 506 1.63 29.39 -16.23
C TYR A 506 1.86 28.16 -15.34
N LEU A 507 1.64 28.25 -14.02
CA LEU A 507 1.53 27.06 -13.17
C LEU A 507 0.23 26.29 -13.44
N THR A 508 -0.84 26.97 -13.85
CA THR A 508 -2.15 26.35 -14.08
C THR A 508 -2.68 26.56 -15.49
N HIS A 509 -1.84 27.06 -16.40
CA HIS A 509 -2.20 27.28 -17.80
C HIS A 509 -1.15 26.67 -18.74
N THR A 510 -1.62 26.01 -19.81
CA THR A 510 -0.75 25.44 -20.85
C THR A 510 -0.16 26.52 -21.77
N PHE A 511 0.68 26.12 -22.71
CA PHE A 511 1.21 26.98 -23.76
C PHE A 511 0.11 27.73 -24.53
N SER A 512 -1.03 27.10 -24.78
CA SER A 512 -2.16 27.74 -25.46
C SER A 512 -3.02 28.62 -24.55
N ARG A 513 -2.55 28.93 -23.33
CA ARG A 513 -3.27 29.69 -22.29
C ARG A 513 -4.58 29.03 -21.84
N ARG A 514 -4.68 27.71 -21.93
CA ARG A 514 -5.84 26.95 -21.44
C ARG A 514 -5.58 26.50 -20.01
N GLU A 515 -6.58 26.63 -19.15
CA GLU A 515 -6.48 26.15 -17.78
C GLU A 515 -6.25 24.63 -17.75
N ASN A 516 -5.12 24.21 -17.19
CA ASN A 516 -4.74 22.81 -17.04
C ASN A 516 -3.70 22.66 -15.94
N LYS A 517 -3.82 21.60 -15.13
CA LYS A 517 -2.90 21.30 -14.03
C LYS A 517 -1.47 20.97 -14.46
N VAL A 518 -1.28 20.55 -15.72
CA VAL A 518 0.07 20.33 -16.29
C VAL A 518 0.87 21.63 -16.35
N GLY A 519 0.20 22.80 -16.42
CA GLY A 519 0.86 24.09 -16.57
C GLY A 519 1.68 24.19 -17.85
N ALA A 520 2.66 25.10 -17.89
CA ALA A 520 3.66 25.23 -18.93
C ALA A 520 5.07 25.34 -18.34
N VAL A 521 6.10 25.19 -19.18
CA VAL A 521 7.48 25.55 -18.81
C VAL A 521 7.63 27.05 -18.99
N PHE A 522 8.04 27.78 -17.95
CA PHE A 522 8.06 29.24 -18.00
C PHE A 522 9.31 29.88 -17.37
N LEU A 523 9.76 30.97 -17.98
CA LEU A 523 10.86 31.83 -17.52
C LEU A 523 10.37 32.76 -16.41
N ASP A 524 11.22 33.03 -15.41
CA ASP A 524 10.91 33.96 -14.32
C ASP A 524 10.51 35.34 -14.86
N SER A 525 9.35 35.86 -14.43
CA SER A 525 8.77 37.11 -14.93
C SER A 525 9.59 38.35 -14.57
N ARG A 526 10.49 38.25 -13.59
CA ARG A 526 11.40 39.34 -13.17
C ARG A 526 12.56 39.54 -14.15
N ILE A 527 12.85 38.54 -15.00
CA ILE A 527 13.96 38.59 -15.96
C ILE A 527 13.57 39.44 -17.18
N ARG A 528 14.21 40.60 -17.37
CA ARG A 528 13.91 41.52 -18.48
C ARG A 528 14.67 41.21 -19.76
N GLN A 529 15.83 40.56 -19.65
CA GLN A 529 16.70 40.21 -20.78
C GLN A 529 16.29 38.89 -21.47
N GLY A 530 15.15 38.30 -21.09
CA GLY A 530 14.72 36.99 -21.57
C GLY A 530 15.78 35.91 -21.32
N LEU A 531 15.93 35.00 -22.29
CA LEU A 531 16.97 33.96 -22.27
C LEU A 531 18.41 34.48 -22.44
N SER A 532 18.61 35.81 -22.50
CA SER A 532 19.93 36.42 -22.53
C SER A 532 20.43 36.89 -21.17
N ALA A 533 19.67 36.69 -20.09
CA ALA A 533 20.07 37.09 -18.75
C ALA A 533 21.29 36.30 -18.23
N PRO A 534 22.07 36.85 -17.28
CA PRO A 534 23.17 36.13 -16.64
C PRO A 534 22.72 34.80 -16.00
N ASN A 535 21.56 34.81 -15.33
CA ASN A 535 20.93 33.62 -14.78
C ASN A 535 19.48 33.53 -15.28
N CYS A 536 19.21 32.61 -16.22
CA CYS A 536 17.91 32.34 -16.79
C CYS A 536 17.20 31.26 -15.95
N VAL A 537 16.35 31.68 -15.02
CA VAL A 537 15.59 30.75 -14.17
C VAL A 537 14.30 30.33 -14.86
N VAL A 538 14.19 29.04 -15.16
CA VAL A 538 13.03 28.41 -15.78
C VAL A 538 12.39 27.45 -14.80
N TYR A 539 11.07 27.54 -14.67
CA TYR A 539 10.26 26.70 -13.81
C TYR A 539 9.44 25.71 -14.64
N GLY A 540 9.19 24.54 -14.05
CA GLY A 540 8.31 23.54 -14.60
C GLY A 540 7.86 22.56 -13.52
N HIS A 541 6.63 22.05 -13.66
CA HIS A 541 6.10 21.05 -12.74
C HIS A 541 6.89 19.74 -12.79
N ASN A 542 7.09 19.12 -11.63
CA ASN A 542 7.59 17.75 -11.55
C ASN A 542 6.37 16.81 -11.62
N MET A 543 5.95 16.42 -12.82
CA MET A 543 4.76 15.60 -12.99
C MET A 543 5.06 14.12 -12.74
N ASN A 544 4.16 13.41 -12.07
CA ASN A 544 4.34 11.99 -11.75
C ASN A 544 4.19 11.06 -12.96
N ASP A 545 3.60 11.53 -14.06
CA ASP A 545 3.52 10.80 -15.33
C ASP A 545 4.80 10.91 -16.18
N GLY A 546 5.84 11.58 -15.66
CA GLY A 546 7.11 11.77 -16.35
C GLY A 546 7.15 12.99 -17.28
N SER A 547 6.05 13.74 -17.40
CA SER A 547 6.01 14.95 -18.22
C SER A 547 6.66 16.16 -17.53
N MET A 548 6.83 17.25 -18.28
CA MET A 548 7.35 18.53 -17.82
C MET A 548 8.78 18.39 -17.26
N PHE A 549 9.03 18.82 -16.02
CA PHE A 549 10.36 18.80 -15.39
C PHE A 549 10.61 17.56 -14.54
N ALA A 550 9.81 16.50 -14.70
CA ALA A 550 10.08 15.21 -14.09
C ALA A 550 11.49 14.69 -14.40
N SER A 551 11.96 14.81 -15.64
CA SER A 551 13.32 14.44 -16.05
C SER A 551 14.41 15.28 -15.37
N VAL A 552 14.10 16.52 -14.96
CA VAL A 552 15.06 17.40 -14.26
C VAL A 552 15.36 16.84 -12.87
N TRP A 553 14.37 16.27 -12.19
CA TRP A 553 14.53 15.64 -10.88
C TRP A 553 15.45 14.40 -10.89
N GLU A 554 15.54 13.71 -12.04
CA GLU A 554 16.39 12.52 -12.17
C GLU A 554 17.89 12.82 -12.16
N PHE A 555 18.29 14.08 -12.35
CA PHE A 555 19.67 14.55 -12.13
C PHE A 555 20.13 14.44 -10.66
N ARG A 556 19.29 14.00 -9.71
CA ARG A 556 19.79 13.56 -8.39
C ARG A 556 20.69 12.32 -8.48
N ASN A 557 20.56 11.55 -9.56
CA ASN A 557 21.34 10.35 -9.84
C ASN A 557 22.51 10.66 -10.78
N LYS A 558 23.76 10.43 -10.33
CA LYS A 558 24.96 10.69 -11.13
C LYS A 558 24.97 9.94 -12.48
N SER A 559 24.47 8.69 -12.50
CA SER A 559 24.38 7.89 -13.73
C SER A 559 23.44 8.50 -14.77
N TYR A 560 22.35 9.14 -14.33
CA TYR A 560 21.42 9.82 -15.22
C TYR A 560 22.07 11.04 -15.88
N PHE A 561 22.83 11.83 -15.12
CA PHE A 561 23.64 12.91 -15.68
C PHE A 561 24.66 12.42 -16.71
N GLN A 562 25.34 11.30 -16.44
CA GLN A 562 26.30 10.74 -17.39
C GLN A 562 25.66 10.34 -18.72
N ALA A 563 24.39 9.89 -18.69
CA ALA A 563 23.61 9.58 -19.89
C ALA A 563 23.07 10.85 -20.59
N HIS A 564 22.79 11.92 -19.84
CA HIS A 564 22.19 13.16 -20.36
C HIS A 564 22.97 14.42 -19.93
N PRO A 565 24.21 14.63 -20.39
CA PRO A 565 25.09 15.68 -19.87
C PRO A 565 24.78 17.10 -20.39
N VAL A 566 23.93 17.23 -21.40
CA VAL A 566 23.65 18.48 -22.12
C VAL A 566 22.16 18.74 -22.28
N ILE A 567 21.79 20.01 -22.15
CA ILE A 567 20.44 20.53 -22.38
C ILE A 567 20.47 21.40 -23.63
N GLU A 568 19.49 21.25 -24.52
CA GLU A 568 19.36 22.07 -25.73
C GLU A 568 18.38 23.22 -25.46
N LEU A 569 18.85 24.45 -25.71
CA LEU A 569 18.04 25.66 -25.60
C LEU A 569 17.91 26.30 -26.99
N TYR A 570 16.68 26.46 -27.45
CA TYR A 570 16.38 27.15 -28.70
C TYR A 570 15.68 28.47 -28.41
N SER A 571 16.10 29.53 -29.11
CA SER A 571 15.56 30.88 -28.94
C SER A 571 15.63 31.64 -30.25
N LYS A 572 15.18 32.90 -30.26
CA LYS A 572 15.33 33.79 -31.42
C LYS A 572 16.79 33.98 -31.85
N SER A 573 17.76 33.83 -30.94
CA SER A 573 19.20 33.93 -31.24
C SER A 573 19.82 32.64 -31.78
N GLY A 574 19.03 31.57 -31.93
CA GLY A 574 19.48 30.26 -32.40
C GLY A 574 19.56 29.20 -31.30
N GLU A 575 20.12 28.06 -31.69
CA GLU A 575 20.36 26.88 -30.86
C GLU A 575 21.62 27.06 -29.99
N LYS A 576 21.50 26.72 -28.71
CA LYS A 576 22.61 26.66 -27.76
C LYS A 576 22.60 25.29 -27.09
N VAL A 577 23.73 24.59 -27.15
CA VAL A 577 23.97 23.38 -26.37
C VAL A 577 24.52 23.81 -25.01
N CYS A 578 23.85 23.38 -23.94
CA CYS A 578 24.12 23.84 -22.59
C CYS A 578 24.58 22.68 -21.69
N PRO A 579 25.90 22.52 -21.46
CA PRO A 579 26.42 21.48 -20.57
C PRO A 579 26.00 21.70 -19.12
N VAL A 580 25.52 20.64 -18.47
CA VAL A 580 25.12 20.68 -17.05
C VAL A 580 26.36 20.75 -16.16
N PHE A 581 26.42 21.73 -15.27
CA PHE A 581 27.56 21.93 -14.36
C PHE A 581 27.22 21.77 -12.87
N SER A 582 25.94 21.75 -12.50
CA SER A 582 25.51 21.53 -11.12
C SER A 582 24.09 20.96 -11.05
N ALA A 583 23.85 20.07 -10.08
CA ALA A 583 22.52 19.60 -9.71
C ALA A 583 22.42 19.47 -8.18
N HIS A 584 21.46 20.14 -7.54
CA HIS A 584 21.33 20.17 -6.07
C HIS A 584 19.95 20.60 -5.57
N GLU A 585 19.69 20.40 -4.28
CA GLU A 585 18.48 20.87 -3.59
C GLU A 585 18.72 22.23 -2.92
N VAL A 586 17.74 23.13 -3.00
CA VAL A 586 17.77 24.45 -2.32
C VAL A 586 16.41 24.77 -1.69
N LYS A 587 16.40 25.68 -0.72
CA LYS A 587 15.17 26.27 -0.19
C LYS A 587 14.59 27.31 -1.18
N PRO A 588 13.25 27.49 -1.26
CA PRO A 588 12.63 28.40 -2.23
C PRO A 588 13.10 29.86 -2.22
N ASP A 589 13.73 30.31 -1.13
CA ASP A 589 14.28 31.66 -0.91
C ASP A 589 15.83 31.71 -1.00
N GLY A 590 16.46 30.63 -1.46
CA GLY A 590 17.92 30.51 -1.51
C GLY A 590 18.60 31.37 -2.57
N ASP A 591 19.90 31.61 -2.37
CA ASP A 591 20.75 32.42 -3.26
C ASP A 591 20.86 31.87 -4.70
N ALA A 592 20.48 30.62 -4.95
CA ALA A 592 20.41 30.00 -6.27
C ALA A 592 19.43 30.72 -7.24
N TYR A 593 18.45 31.47 -6.70
CA TYR A 593 17.50 32.26 -7.48
C TYR A 593 17.95 33.70 -7.73
N ARG A 594 19.22 34.05 -7.46
CA ARG A 594 19.75 35.40 -7.71
C ARG A 594 19.75 35.73 -9.20
N LEU A 595 19.05 36.81 -9.57
CA LEU A 595 18.85 37.23 -10.97
C LEU A 595 19.79 38.38 -11.40
N SER A 596 20.31 39.17 -10.46
CA SER A 596 21.16 40.33 -10.72
C SER A 596 22.45 40.28 -9.91
N PHE A 597 23.53 40.83 -10.47
CA PHE A 597 24.87 40.77 -9.91
C PHE A 597 25.54 42.14 -10.02
N SER A 598 26.22 42.58 -8.95
CA SER A 598 26.91 43.88 -8.89
C SER A 598 28.19 43.98 -9.73
N GLY A 599 28.56 42.91 -10.44
CA GLY A 599 29.70 42.86 -11.33
C GLY A 599 30.20 41.42 -11.59
N SER A 600 31.19 41.28 -12.47
CA SER A 600 31.75 39.97 -12.87
C SER A 600 32.31 39.17 -11.69
N LYS A 601 32.87 39.84 -10.67
CA LYS A 601 33.38 39.20 -9.46
C LYS A 601 32.25 38.56 -8.62
N ALA A 602 31.14 39.27 -8.43
CA ALA A 602 29.98 38.75 -7.69
C ALA A 602 29.31 37.59 -8.43
N TYR A 603 29.21 37.69 -9.75
CA TYR A 603 28.70 36.61 -10.60
C TYR A 603 29.62 35.38 -10.61
N GLY A 604 30.94 35.58 -10.73
CA GLY A 604 31.91 34.49 -10.62
C GLY A 604 31.89 33.78 -9.27
N ALA A 605 31.63 34.50 -8.17
CA ALA A 605 31.43 33.89 -6.85
C ALA A 605 30.16 33.05 -6.80
N TYR A 606 29.06 33.52 -7.39
CA TYR A 606 27.82 32.75 -7.53
C TYR A 606 28.04 31.45 -8.31
N LEU A 607 28.73 31.50 -9.46
CA LEU A 607 29.01 30.30 -10.27
C LEU A 607 29.82 29.25 -9.49
N LYS A 608 30.84 29.70 -8.74
CA LYS A 608 31.63 28.82 -7.88
C LYS A 608 30.79 28.19 -6.77
N GLN A 609 29.87 28.95 -6.19
CA GLN A 609 28.97 28.45 -5.16
C GLN A 609 28.03 27.38 -5.73
N MET A 610 27.39 27.63 -6.88
CA MET A 610 26.51 26.64 -7.53
C MET A 610 27.26 25.36 -7.90
N LYS A 611 28.50 25.44 -8.38
CA LYS A 611 29.34 24.26 -8.65
C LYS A 611 29.68 23.50 -7.36
N LYS A 612 29.95 24.22 -6.26
CA LYS A 612 30.27 23.64 -4.95
C LYS A 612 29.06 22.92 -4.32
N ASP A 613 27.85 23.44 -4.51
CA ASP A 613 26.63 22.88 -3.93
C ASP A 613 26.11 21.65 -4.69
N SER A 614 26.68 21.36 -5.87
CA SER A 614 26.31 20.19 -6.70
C SER A 614 26.50 18.87 -5.94
N LEU A 615 25.56 17.94 -6.12
CA LEU A 615 25.60 16.59 -5.55
C LEU A 615 26.80 15.75 -6.05
N TYR A 616 27.33 16.09 -7.22
CA TYR A 616 28.48 15.43 -7.81
C TYR A 616 29.24 16.39 -8.73
N ASP A 617 30.52 16.08 -8.96
CA ASP A 617 31.34 16.79 -9.95
C ASP A 617 30.95 16.35 -11.37
N THR A 618 30.65 17.34 -12.22
CA THR A 618 30.26 17.17 -13.62
C THR A 618 31.44 17.30 -14.59
N GLY A 619 32.58 17.82 -14.14
CA GLY A 619 33.73 18.14 -15.00
C GLY A 619 33.55 19.35 -15.91
N VAL A 620 32.43 20.10 -15.79
CA VAL A 620 32.17 21.29 -16.62
C VAL A 620 32.69 22.54 -15.92
N ASP A 621 33.49 23.34 -16.64
CA ASP A 621 33.98 24.63 -16.16
C ASP A 621 33.12 25.81 -16.64
N VAL A 622 32.86 26.73 -15.71
CA VAL A 622 32.05 27.93 -15.89
C VAL A 622 32.88 29.17 -15.56
N ALA A 623 32.89 30.13 -16.48
CA ALA A 623 33.60 31.40 -16.37
C ALA A 623 32.61 32.56 -16.22
N ALA A 624 33.07 33.71 -15.72
CA ALA A 624 32.22 34.90 -15.55
C ALA A 624 31.74 35.51 -16.88
N SER A 625 32.27 35.07 -18.03
CA SER A 625 31.79 35.40 -19.37
C SER A 625 30.62 34.52 -19.84
N ASP A 626 30.37 33.39 -19.17
CA ASP A 626 29.30 32.46 -19.51
C ASP A 626 27.97 32.91 -18.90
N ARG A 627 26.85 32.47 -19.48
CA ARG A 627 25.51 32.63 -18.89
C ARG A 627 25.05 31.30 -18.30
N VAL A 628 24.06 31.32 -17.41
CA VAL A 628 23.51 30.12 -16.77
C VAL A 628 22.04 29.95 -17.11
N LEU A 629 21.67 28.73 -17.46
CA LEU A 629 20.30 28.24 -17.47
C LEU A 629 20.06 27.48 -16.17
N THR A 630 19.08 27.90 -15.38
CA THR A 630 18.70 27.28 -14.12
C THR A 630 17.32 26.66 -14.27
N LEU A 631 17.22 25.35 -14.22
CA LEU A 631 15.94 24.63 -14.23
C LEU A 631 15.54 24.31 -12.81
N SER A 632 14.37 24.78 -12.38
CA SER A 632 13.87 24.64 -11.02
C SER A 632 12.58 23.82 -11.02
N THR A 633 12.54 22.76 -10.20
CA THR A 633 11.34 21.92 -10.03
C THR A 633 11.10 21.50 -8.57
N CYS A 634 9.91 20.96 -8.29
CA CYS A 634 9.55 20.46 -6.97
C CYS A 634 10.20 19.10 -6.68
N VAL A 635 10.50 18.84 -5.42
CA VAL A 635 10.95 17.54 -4.95
C VAL A 635 9.77 16.60 -4.71
N ARG A 636 9.93 15.30 -4.98
CA ARG A 636 8.81 14.32 -4.89
C ARG A 636 8.54 13.80 -3.47
N ASP A 637 9.36 14.16 -2.50
CA ASP A 637 9.29 13.68 -1.12
C ASP A 637 8.51 14.62 -0.16
N GLY A 638 7.90 15.68 -0.69
CA GLY A 638 7.03 16.58 0.06
C GLY A 638 7.78 17.57 0.97
N ARG A 639 9.11 17.59 0.96
CA ARG A 639 9.89 18.63 1.63
C ARG A 639 9.70 19.97 0.91
N ASP A 640 9.68 21.08 1.66
CA ASP A 640 9.62 22.43 1.08
C ASP A 640 11.00 22.88 0.56
N VAL A 641 11.52 22.11 -0.38
CA VAL A 641 12.75 22.38 -1.12
C VAL A 641 12.48 22.27 -2.62
N ARG A 642 13.41 22.79 -3.40
CA ARG A 642 13.40 22.77 -4.87
C ARG A 642 14.65 22.07 -5.35
N PHE A 643 14.51 21.34 -6.44
CA PHE A 643 15.65 20.75 -7.13
C PHE A 643 16.05 21.64 -8.28
N LEU A 644 17.33 21.98 -8.34
CA LEU A 644 17.89 22.81 -9.39
C LEU A 644 18.92 22.05 -10.18
N VAL A 645 18.85 22.26 -11.49
CA VAL A 645 19.90 21.89 -12.43
C VAL A 645 20.39 23.16 -13.09
N HIS A 646 21.70 23.42 -13.00
CA HIS A 646 22.34 24.54 -13.66
C HIS A 646 23.14 24.04 -14.87
N ALA A 647 22.89 24.67 -16.02
CA ALA A 647 23.60 24.42 -17.26
C ALA A 647 24.26 25.69 -17.77
N LYS A 648 25.45 25.53 -18.35
CA LYS A 648 26.25 26.60 -18.93
C LYS A 648 25.68 26.96 -20.30
N ILE A 649 25.30 28.21 -20.50
CA ILE A 649 25.02 28.77 -21.82
C ILE A 649 26.32 29.42 -22.31
N PRO A 650 27.01 28.86 -23.33
CA PRO A 650 28.24 29.46 -23.86
C PRO A 650 27.98 30.86 -24.40
N GLY A 651 28.92 31.77 -24.13
CA GLY A 651 28.95 33.17 -24.59
C GLY A 651 28.34 33.37 -25.96
#